data_AF-A0A3B3V9S7-F1
#
_entry.id   AF-A0A3B3V9S7-F1
#
_cell.length_a   1.000
_cell.length_b   1.000
_cell.length_c   1.000
_cell.angle_alpha   90.00
_cell.angle_beta   90.00
_cell.angle_gamma   90.00
#
_symmetry.space_group_name_H-M   'P 1'
#
loop_
_entity.id
_entity.type
_entity.pdbx_description
1 polymer ?
#
loop_
_entity_poly.entity_id
_entity_poly.type
_entity_poly.pdbx_seq_one_letter_code
_entity_poly.pdbx_strand_id
1 'polypeptide(L)'
;MGYISKVSGGGSKVQHVKDIILQSNPLLEAFGNAKTVRNNNSSRFGKYFEIQFSRGGEPDGGKISNFLLEKSRVVSQNESERNFHIYYQLIEGANAQQKEGLGLMTPDYYYYLNQSGTYKVDGTNDSKDFSETMVFTHENLVIFVFTEDKNNEQKLCRVLAFPAYLLGIDPTRLQDKLTSRKMDSKWGGKSESINVTLNQEQATYTRDALAKALYARLFDYLVEAINKAIQKPYEEFSIGVLDIYGFEIFQKNGFEQFCINFVNEKLQQIFIELTLKAEQEEYVQEGIKWTPIEYFNNKIVCDLIENKLSPPGIMSVLDDVCATMHAKGEGADGTLLQKLQAAVGTHEHFNSWNSGFVIHHYAGKVSYDINGFCERNRDVLFPDLIELMQSSEFNFIRSLFPENLNTEKKGRPTTASSKIKRQANELVSTLMKCTPHYIRCIKPNETKRPKDWEESRVKHQVEYLGLRENIRVRRAGFAYRRLFTKFLHRYAILTAETWPCWRGPEQQGVLHLLRSVNMDTDQYQMGRTKVFVKNPESLFLLEEMRERKFDTFARTIQKAWRRYNARKKYEQMREEASDILYNSKERRKNSINRNFVGDYLGLEQRPELRQFLAKRERVDFADSVTKFDRRFKSIKRDLILTPKGIYLIGLEKVKKGPEKGQIKEVLKRKMEFANITGVSLSSRQDDFFILHEAQYDSLLESNFKTEFLSLLSKRYEEVTQRKMTISFSDRLEFKVKKEGWGGGTSRVVVFQRGQGDLAQLKPGGKTLTISVGDGLPKSSSESKRIIKVSLQQTLSYRSMFRCFNIMRPKNGDSFQ
;
A
#
# COMPACT_ATOMS: atom_id res chain seq x y z
N MET A 1 -2.10 13.84 8.93
CA MET A 1 -1.28 15.07 8.84
C MET A 1 -0.17 15.00 7.81
N GLY A 2 0.79 14.07 7.90
CA GLY A 2 1.94 14.01 6.96
C GLY A 2 1.55 13.97 5.46
N TYR A 3 0.49 13.24 5.10
CA TYR A 3 -0.04 13.22 3.72
C TYR A 3 -0.54 14.60 3.27
N ILE A 4 -1.43 15.23 4.06
CA ILE A 4 -2.01 16.55 3.75
C ILE A 4 -0.89 17.59 3.58
N SER A 5 0.10 17.58 4.49
CA SER A 5 1.27 18.45 4.38
C SER A 5 2.05 18.27 3.09
N LYS A 6 2.21 17.02 2.60
CA LYS A 6 2.96 16.75 1.38
C LYS A 6 2.23 17.17 0.10
N VAL A 7 0.90 17.11 0.10
CA VAL A 7 0.08 17.39 -1.10
C VAL A 7 -0.40 18.83 -1.20
N SER A 8 -0.47 19.57 -0.08
CA SER A 8 -1.02 20.94 -0.05
C SER A 8 -0.02 22.03 -0.45
N GLY A 9 1.09 21.66 -1.09
CA GLY A 9 2.16 22.58 -1.47
C GLY A 9 3.11 22.94 -0.32
N GLY A 10 4.14 23.71 -0.64
CA GLY A 10 5.13 24.21 0.32
C GLY A 10 5.11 25.74 0.37
N GLY A 11 5.08 26.30 1.58
CA GLY A 11 5.10 27.74 1.84
C GLY A 11 5.38 27.99 3.32
N SER A 12 5.85 29.19 3.67
CA SER A 12 6.23 29.53 5.06
C SER A 12 5.05 29.43 6.03
N LYS A 13 3.86 29.88 5.62
CA LYS A 13 2.62 29.77 6.40
C LYS A 13 2.17 28.33 6.60
N VAL A 14 2.19 27.53 5.53
CA VAL A 14 1.87 26.09 5.56
C VAL A 14 2.81 25.35 6.52
N GLN A 15 4.11 25.65 6.45
CA GLN A 15 5.11 25.04 7.31
C GLN A 15 4.95 25.48 8.78
N HIS A 16 4.62 26.75 9.04
CA HIS A 16 4.37 27.24 10.39
C HIS A 16 3.16 26.56 11.05
N VAL A 17 2.01 26.52 10.37
CA VAL A 17 0.80 25.84 10.89
C VAL A 17 1.11 24.35 11.12
N LYS A 18 1.77 23.70 10.17
CA LYS A 18 2.21 22.30 10.30
C LYS A 18 3.11 22.09 11.52
N ASP A 19 4.11 22.94 11.72
CA ASP A 19 5.09 22.78 12.79
C ASP A 19 4.42 22.93 14.15
N ILE A 20 3.53 23.92 14.32
CA ILE A 20 2.74 24.05 15.55
C ILE A 20 1.90 22.80 15.79
N ILE A 21 1.21 22.28 14.77
CA ILE A 21 0.35 21.10 14.94
C ILE A 21 1.17 19.87 15.33
N LEU A 22 2.28 19.61 14.64
CA LEU A 22 3.12 18.46 14.92
C LEU A 22 3.81 18.57 16.28
N GLN A 23 4.27 19.77 16.65
CA GLN A 23 4.93 20.04 17.93
C GLN A 23 3.95 20.10 19.11
N SER A 24 2.67 20.38 18.86
CA SER A 24 1.64 20.35 19.90
C SER A 24 1.27 18.93 20.36
N ASN A 25 1.53 17.90 19.55
CA ASN A 25 1.17 16.52 19.90
C ASN A 25 1.90 16.02 21.16
N PRO A 26 3.25 16.10 21.28
CA PRO A 26 3.94 15.73 22.52
C PRO A 26 3.36 16.42 23.76
N LEU A 27 3.03 17.71 23.66
CA LEU A 27 2.43 18.47 24.76
C LEU A 27 1.04 17.92 25.14
N LEU A 28 0.15 17.72 24.17
CA LEU A 28 -1.19 17.18 24.45
C LEU A 28 -1.15 15.72 24.89
N GLU A 29 -0.20 14.92 24.42
CA GLU A 29 0.02 13.54 24.88
C GLU A 29 0.56 13.51 26.31
N ALA A 30 1.49 14.40 26.68
CA ALA A 30 2.00 14.50 28.04
C ALA A 30 0.88 14.77 29.06
N PHE A 31 -0.02 15.72 28.76
CA PHE A 31 -1.11 16.12 29.65
C PHE A 31 -2.43 15.36 29.45
N GLY A 32 -2.56 14.59 28.37
CA GLY A 32 -3.82 13.96 27.99
C GLY A 32 -3.75 12.44 27.87
N ASN A 33 -2.56 11.85 27.85
CA ASN A 33 -2.39 10.40 27.75
C ASN A 33 -1.85 9.78 29.04
N ALA A 34 -2.18 8.51 29.22
CA ALA A 34 -1.73 7.71 30.35
C ALA A 34 -1.52 6.25 29.97
N LYS A 35 -0.76 5.53 30.80
CA LYS A 35 -0.63 4.07 30.70
C LYS A 35 -1.87 3.42 31.29
N THR A 36 -2.54 2.59 30.49
CA THR A 36 -3.62 1.71 30.91
C THR A 36 -3.16 0.25 30.83
N VAL A 37 -3.98 -0.68 31.28
CA VAL A 37 -3.71 -2.13 31.13
C VAL A 37 -3.51 -2.54 29.66
N ARG A 38 -4.15 -1.84 28.71
CA ARG A 38 -4.17 -2.22 27.29
C ARG A 38 -3.26 -1.40 26.38
N ASN A 39 -2.99 -0.15 26.76
CA ASN A 39 -2.20 0.78 25.96
C ASN A 39 -1.29 1.61 26.86
N ASN A 40 0.00 1.64 26.53
CA ASN A 40 1.03 2.38 27.28
C ASN A 40 0.90 3.90 27.11
N ASN A 41 0.34 4.36 25.98
CA ASN A 41 0.14 5.76 25.63
C ASN A 41 -1.32 5.95 25.21
N SER A 42 -2.25 5.69 26.13
CA SER A 42 -3.69 5.73 25.89
C SER A 42 -4.21 7.16 26.02
N SER A 43 -4.83 7.70 24.97
CA SER A 43 -5.48 9.01 25.04
C SER A 43 -6.69 8.96 25.97
N ARG A 44 -6.69 9.84 26.98
CA ARG A 44 -7.75 9.97 27.99
C ARG A 44 -8.57 11.25 27.79
N PHE A 45 -8.59 11.74 26.56
CA PHE A 45 -9.42 12.83 26.06
C PHE A 45 -9.68 12.59 24.56
N GLY A 46 -10.76 13.15 24.04
CA GLY A 46 -11.01 13.26 22.60
C GLY A 46 -10.37 14.52 22.03
N LYS A 47 -9.71 14.41 20.89
CA LYS A 47 -9.04 15.50 20.18
C LYS A 47 -9.68 15.67 18.81
N TYR A 48 -10.33 16.80 18.57
CA TYR A 48 -10.78 17.18 17.25
C TYR A 48 -9.86 18.26 16.68
N PHE A 49 -9.15 17.90 15.63
CA PHE A 49 -8.21 18.77 14.94
C PHE A 49 -8.83 19.28 13.64
N GLU A 50 -8.92 20.58 13.46
CA GLU A 50 -9.42 21.22 12.24
C GLU A 50 -8.27 21.90 11.51
N ILE A 51 -7.97 21.45 10.29
CA ILE A 51 -7.05 22.16 9.38
C ILE A 51 -7.89 23.09 8.53
N GLN A 52 -7.60 24.39 8.56
CA GLN A 52 -8.31 25.37 7.74
C GLN A 52 -7.50 25.70 6.50
N PHE A 53 -8.19 25.83 5.37
CA PHE A 53 -7.60 26.10 4.06
C PHE A 53 -8.11 27.42 3.50
N SER A 54 -7.26 28.07 2.72
CA SER A 54 -7.65 29.15 1.81
C SER A 54 -8.38 28.61 0.58
N ARG A 55 -9.06 29.48 -0.17
CA ARG A 55 -9.60 29.16 -1.52
C ARG A 55 -8.58 28.55 -2.49
N GLY A 56 -7.29 28.85 -2.32
CA GLY A 56 -6.21 28.29 -3.14
C GLY A 56 -5.87 26.84 -2.80
N GLY A 57 -6.41 26.29 -1.70
CA GLY A 57 -6.11 24.94 -1.22
C GLY A 57 -4.89 24.85 -0.31
N GLU A 58 -4.32 25.98 0.10
CA GLU A 58 -3.18 26.03 1.04
C GLU A 58 -3.68 26.09 2.49
N PRO A 59 -3.11 25.29 3.41
CA PRO A 59 -3.46 25.36 4.84
C PRO A 59 -2.84 26.60 5.48
N ASP A 60 -3.68 27.44 6.07
CA ASP A 60 -3.30 28.75 6.62
C ASP A 60 -3.90 29.02 8.01
N GLY A 61 -4.45 27.99 8.65
CA GLY A 61 -4.89 28.05 10.03
C GLY A 61 -5.34 26.69 10.57
N GLY A 62 -5.76 26.68 11.82
CA GLY A 62 -6.38 25.50 12.42
C GLY A 62 -7.09 25.78 13.73
N LYS A 63 -7.71 24.74 14.26
CA LYS A 63 -8.37 24.76 15.56
C LYS A 63 -8.32 23.38 16.19
N ILE A 64 -8.00 23.32 17.48
CA ILE A 64 -8.02 22.12 18.29
C ILE A 64 -9.16 22.27 19.29
N SER A 65 -10.06 21.30 19.30
CA SER A 65 -11.10 21.18 20.32
C SER A 65 -10.84 19.90 21.11
N ASN A 66 -10.67 20.03 22.43
CA ASN A 66 -10.57 18.92 23.34
C ASN A 66 -11.95 18.57 23.91
N PHE A 67 -12.18 17.28 24.13
CA PHE A 67 -13.43 16.76 24.67
C PHE A 67 -13.11 15.74 25.75
N LEU A 68 -13.88 15.72 26.83
CA LEU A 68 -13.98 14.55 27.73
C LEU A 68 -12.64 14.10 28.34
N LEU A 69 -11.85 15.05 28.87
CA LEU A 69 -10.67 14.73 29.66
C LEU A 69 -11.07 13.91 30.91
N GLU A 70 -10.44 12.74 31.10
CA GLU A 70 -10.65 11.85 32.24
C GLU A 70 -9.98 12.40 33.52
N LYS A 71 -10.49 13.53 34.01
CA LYS A 71 -9.93 14.22 35.19
C LYS A 71 -9.85 13.36 36.45
N SER A 72 -10.72 12.35 36.61
CA SER A 72 -10.67 11.47 37.79
C SER A 72 -9.33 10.73 37.90
N ARG A 73 -8.64 10.48 36.78
CA ARG A 73 -7.30 9.90 36.75
C ARG A 73 -6.26 10.70 37.53
N VAL A 74 -6.46 12.03 37.66
CA VAL A 74 -5.55 12.90 38.42
C VAL A 74 -5.41 12.44 39.86
N VAL A 75 -6.50 11.96 40.47
CA VAL A 75 -6.57 11.67 41.91
C VAL A 75 -6.66 10.18 42.22
N SER A 76 -7.07 9.36 41.25
CA SER A 76 -7.19 7.90 41.42
C SER A 76 -6.91 7.14 40.13
N GLN A 77 -6.21 6.01 40.22
CA GLN A 77 -5.92 5.13 39.08
C GLN A 77 -6.23 3.67 39.41
N ASN A 78 -6.59 2.90 38.38
CA ASN A 78 -6.75 1.45 38.52
C ASN A 78 -5.38 0.77 38.70
N GLU A 79 -5.39 -0.45 39.24
CA GLU A 79 -4.19 -1.27 39.36
C GLU A 79 -3.47 -1.42 38.01
N SER A 80 -2.14 -1.40 38.04
CA SER A 80 -1.27 -1.50 36.85
C SER A 80 -1.34 -0.34 35.85
N GLU A 81 -2.12 0.72 36.13
CA GLU A 81 -2.20 1.94 35.32
C GLU A 81 -1.30 3.06 35.86
N ARG A 82 -1.04 4.09 35.05
CA ARG A 82 -0.38 5.33 35.50
C ARG A 82 -1.39 6.49 35.57
N ASN A 83 -0.98 7.54 36.29
CA ASN A 83 -1.51 8.88 36.09
C ASN A 83 -1.05 9.44 34.72
N PHE A 84 -1.38 10.68 34.39
CA PHE A 84 -0.94 11.33 33.15
C PHE A 84 0.59 11.38 33.04
N HIS A 85 1.09 11.25 31.81
CA HIS A 85 2.54 11.12 31.55
C HIS A 85 3.36 12.29 32.09
N ILE A 86 2.82 13.50 32.03
CA ILE A 86 3.52 14.72 32.46
C ILE A 86 4.05 14.65 33.89
N TYR A 87 3.37 13.96 34.82
CA TYR A 87 3.85 13.82 36.19
C TYR A 87 5.17 13.03 36.27
N TYR A 88 5.25 11.92 35.53
CA TYR A 88 6.44 11.07 35.49
C TYR A 88 7.56 11.73 34.68
N GLN A 89 7.20 12.38 33.57
CA GLN A 89 8.11 13.16 32.73
C GLN A 89 8.75 14.31 33.52
N LEU A 90 7.98 15.07 34.31
CA LEU A 90 8.52 16.14 35.13
C LEU A 90 9.50 15.63 36.19
N ILE A 91 9.15 14.57 36.93
CA ILE A 91 10.00 14.02 37.99
C ILE A 91 11.34 13.48 37.43
N GLU A 92 11.29 12.81 36.28
CA GLU A 92 12.48 12.20 35.66
C GLU A 92 13.29 13.18 34.81
N GLY A 93 12.62 14.15 34.16
CA GLY A 93 13.21 15.08 33.20
C GLY A 93 13.64 16.44 33.75
N ALA A 94 13.13 16.86 34.91
CA ALA A 94 13.51 18.14 35.52
C ALA A 94 15.01 18.19 35.88
N ASN A 95 15.64 19.34 35.68
CA ASN A 95 17.02 19.58 36.11
C ASN A 95 17.10 19.77 37.64
N ALA A 96 18.32 19.77 38.21
CA ALA A 96 18.52 19.87 39.66
C ALA A 96 17.89 21.13 40.28
N GLN A 97 18.00 22.28 39.61
CA GLN A 97 17.41 23.55 40.08
C GLN A 97 15.88 23.51 40.07
N GLN A 98 15.28 22.93 39.02
CA GLN A 98 13.84 22.74 38.93
C GLN A 98 13.34 21.77 40.00
N LYS A 99 14.08 20.68 40.25
CA LYS A 99 13.73 19.72 41.31
C LYS A 99 13.73 20.36 42.69
N GLU A 100 14.74 21.18 42.98
CA GLU A 100 14.81 21.91 44.25
C GLU A 100 13.71 22.97 44.36
N GLY A 101 13.53 23.80 43.32
CA GLY A 101 12.54 24.89 43.33
C GLY A 101 11.09 24.42 43.36
N LEU A 102 10.79 23.27 42.75
CA LEU A 102 9.46 22.65 42.75
C LEU A 102 9.29 21.57 43.84
N GLY A 103 10.32 21.30 44.64
CA GLY A 103 10.28 20.28 45.69
C GLY A 103 9.95 18.87 45.15
N LEU A 104 10.50 18.53 43.98
CA LEU A 104 10.22 17.27 43.30
C LEU A 104 10.95 16.10 43.97
N MET A 105 10.18 15.14 44.46
CA MET A 105 10.66 13.87 45.02
C MET A 105 10.43 12.71 44.05
N THR A 106 10.75 11.48 44.47
CA THR A 106 10.48 10.27 43.69
C THR A 106 8.96 10.01 43.58
N PRO A 107 8.48 9.31 42.53
CA PRO A 107 7.05 9.13 42.31
C PRO A 107 6.30 8.42 43.46
N ASP A 108 6.97 7.56 44.22
CA ASP A 108 6.42 6.84 45.37
C ASP A 108 6.07 7.74 46.57
N TYR A 109 6.69 8.93 46.65
CA TYR A 109 6.38 9.95 47.66
C TYR A 109 4.97 10.53 47.49
N TYR A 110 4.48 10.60 46.26
CA TYR A 110 3.22 11.27 45.95
C TYR A 110 2.04 10.31 45.97
N TYR A 111 1.05 10.62 46.81
CA TYR A 111 -0.18 9.82 46.93
C TYR A 111 -0.89 9.62 45.59
N TYR A 112 -0.97 10.63 44.74
CA TYR A 112 -1.63 10.50 43.43
C TYR A 112 -0.83 9.71 42.37
N LEU A 113 0.39 9.27 42.68
CA LEU A 113 1.24 8.50 41.76
C LEU A 113 1.55 7.09 42.27
N ASN A 114 1.43 6.85 43.58
CA ASN A 114 1.80 5.57 44.21
C ASN A 114 0.66 4.56 44.38
N GLN A 115 -0.60 5.00 44.22
CA GLN A 115 -1.79 4.15 44.43
C GLN A 115 -1.81 2.88 43.56
N SER A 116 -1.35 2.96 42.32
CA SER A 116 -1.38 1.83 41.38
C SER A 116 -0.14 0.94 41.44
N GLY A 117 0.90 1.33 42.20
CA GLY A 117 2.20 0.69 42.23
C GLY A 117 2.98 0.71 40.91
N THR A 118 2.55 1.50 39.92
CA THR A 118 3.14 1.52 38.58
C THR A 118 3.78 2.87 38.26
N TYR A 119 5.11 2.87 38.09
CA TYR A 119 5.88 4.10 37.83
C TYR A 119 6.51 4.13 36.44
N LYS A 120 7.08 2.98 36.01
CA LYS A 120 7.79 2.84 34.72
C LYS A 120 6.91 2.19 33.67
N VAL A 121 7.23 2.48 32.41
CA VAL A 121 6.56 1.92 31.23
C VAL A 121 7.61 1.40 30.26
N ASP A 122 7.49 0.13 29.89
CA ASP A 122 8.42 -0.50 28.95
C ASP A 122 8.46 0.25 27.62
N GLY A 123 9.67 0.56 27.16
CA GLY A 123 9.93 1.27 25.91
C GLY A 123 9.66 2.78 25.95
N THR A 124 9.32 3.35 27.11
CA THR A 124 9.12 4.79 27.29
C THR A 124 10.29 5.40 28.05
N ASN A 125 10.76 6.58 27.62
CA ASN A 125 11.79 7.33 28.32
C ASN A 125 11.22 8.68 28.74
N ASP A 126 10.62 8.72 29.94
CA ASP A 126 9.93 9.90 30.45
C ASP A 126 10.84 11.15 30.52
N SER A 127 12.16 11.00 30.72
CA SER A 127 13.12 12.12 30.72
C SER A 127 13.33 12.72 29.32
N LYS A 128 13.44 11.86 28.30
CA LYS A 128 13.51 12.30 26.90
C LYS A 128 12.21 12.97 26.48
N ASP A 129 11.07 12.36 26.82
CA ASP A 129 9.75 12.86 26.44
C ASP A 129 9.45 14.22 27.11
N PHE A 130 9.96 14.45 28.32
CA PHE A 130 9.90 15.77 28.97
C PHE A 130 10.64 16.84 28.17
N SER A 131 11.82 16.51 27.63
CA SER A 131 12.60 17.44 26.80
C SER A 131 11.85 17.83 25.53
N GLU A 132 11.13 16.89 24.92
CA GLU A 132 10.27 17.16 23.76
C GLU A 132 9.05 18.03 24.12
N THR A 133 8.50 17.84 25.32
CA THR A 133 7.35 18.61 25.84
C THR A 133 7.72 20.08 26.14
N MET A 134 8.93 20.32 26.68
CA MET A 134 9.39 21.66 27.08
C MET A 134 9.66 22.63 25.92
N VAL A 135 9.74 22.14 24.68
CA VAL A 135 9.91 23.00 23.49
C VAL A 135 8.74 23.99 23.33
N PHE A 136 7.55 23.67 23.83
CA PHE A 136 6.34 24.48 23.66
C PHE A 136 6.03 25.38 24.87
N THR A 137 6.71 25.19 26.00
CA THR A 137 6.37 25.85 27.28
C THR A 137 7.55 26.70 27.74
N HIS A 138 7.54 27.99 27.39
CA HIS A 138 8.60 28.94 27.80
C HIS A 138 8.47 29.44 29.24
N GLU A 139 7.44 29.03 29.97
CA GLU A 139 7.17 29.50 31.33
C GLU A 139 6.86 28.34 32.28
N ASN A 140 7.32 28.51 33.52
CA ASN A 140 7.24 27.58 34.65
C ASN A 140 5.82 27.03 34.85
N LEU A 141 5.50 25.92 34.18
CA LEU A 141 4.32 25.12 34.49
C LEU A 141 4.54 24.44 35.84
N VAL A 142 4.03 25.07 36.89
CA VAL A 142 3.99 24.49 38.22
C VAL A 142 2.94 23.38 38.20
N ILE A 143 3.41 22.14 38.17
CA ILE A 143 2.53 20.97 38.21
C ILE A 143 2.32 20.61 39.68
N PHE A 144 1.09 20.85 40.14
CA PHE A 144 0.70 20.59 41.51
C PHE A 144 0.57 19.09 41.75
N VAL A 145 1.40 18.56 42.64
CA VAL A 145 1.21 17.23 43.21
C VAL A 145 0.97 17.41 44.70
N PHE A 146 -0.30 17.25 45.11
CA PHE A 146 -0.66 17.28 46.52
C PHE A 146 -0.11 16.02 47.21
N THR A 147 0.59 16.20 48.32
CA THR A 147 1.05 15.11 49.18
C THR A 147 0.01 14.87 50.26
N GLU A 148 -0.24 13.60 50.59
CA GLU A 148 -1.03 13.23 51.76
C GLU A 148 -0.09 12.49 52.71
N ASP A 149 0.09 13.03 53.92
CA ASP A 149 0.81 12.35 54.99
C ASP A 149 -0.23 11.75 55.94
N LYS A 150 -0.27 10.42 56.04
CA LYS A 150 -1.17 9.70 56.93
C LYS A 150 -0.62 9.78 58.35
N ASN A 151 -0.83 10.90 59.07
CA ASN A 151 -0.97 10.94 60.54
C ASN A 151 -1.07 12.39 61.11
N ASN A 152 -2.13 12.60 61.91
CA ASN A 152 -2.39 13.67 62.88
C ASN A 152 -2.71 15.09 62.38
N GLU A 153 -3.88 15.58 62.83
CA GLU A 153 -4.44 16.93 62.62
C GLU A 153 -3.49 18.08 63.01
N GLN A 154 -2.51 17.84 63.89
CA GLN A 154 -1.52 18.84 64.32
C GLN A 154 -0.31 19.00 63.37
N LYS A 155 -0.21 18.21 62.29
CA LYS A 155 0.84 18.34 61.25
C LYS A 155 0.36 18.99 59.94
N LEU A 156 -0.94 19.24 59.77
CA LEU A 156 -1.54 19.69 58.51
C LEU A 156 -0.98 21.06 58.03
N CYS A 157 -0.71 21.99 58.94
CA CYS A 157 -0.10 23.30 58.59
C CYS A 157 1.26 23.16 57.87
N ARG A 158 2.07 22.15 58.21
CA ARG A 158 3.40 21.97 57.60
C ARG A 158 3.31 21.32 56.21
N VAL A 159 2.34 20.43 56.00
CA VAL A 159 2.15 19.73 54.72
C VAL A 159 1.50 20.65 53.67
N LEU A 160 0.61 21.55 54.09
CA LEU A 160 -0.06 22.51 53.20
C LEU A 160 0.79 23.75 52.85
N ALA A 161 1.83 24.05 53.63
CA ALA A 161 2.68 25.22 53.40
C ALA A 161 3.33 25.22 52.02
N PHE A 162 3.82 24.06 51.56
CA PHE A 162 4.49 23.96 50.27
C PHE A 162 3.53 24.03 49.07
N PRO A 163 2.39 23.29 49.05
CA PRO A 163 1.33 23.51 48.05
C PRO A 163 0.82 24.95 48.02
N ALA A 164 0.64 25.59 49.19
CA ALA A 164 0.21 26.98 49.28
C ALA A 164 1.23 27.94 48.67
N TYR A 165 2.53 27.73 48.93
CA TYR A 165 3.63 28.47 48.30
C TYR A 165 3.62 28.33 46.78
N LEU A 166 3.51 27.10 46.26
CA LEU A 166 3.45 26.85 44.81
C LEU A 166 2.21 27.47 44.16
N LEU A 167 1.10 27.57 44.88
CA LEU A 167 -0.14 28.19 44.42
C LEU A 167 -0.17 29.71 44.66
N GLY A 168 0.81 30.27 45.39
CA GLY A 168 0.83 31.68 45.77
C GLY A 168 -0.38 32.09 46.61
N ILE A 169 -0.85 31.21 47.50
CA ILE A 169 -2.00 31.45 48.39
C ILE A 169 -1.58 31.36 49.85
N ASP A 170 -2.36 32.00 50.72
CA ASP A 170 -2.15 31.90 52.16
C ASP A 170 -2.41 30.46 52.67
N PRO A 171 -1.47 29.84 53.41
CA PRO A 171 -1.59 28.45 53.85
C PRO A 171 -2.73 28.25 54.86
N THR A 172 -3.03 29.24 55.69
CA THR A 172 -4.14 29.18 56.65
C THR A 172 -5.47 29.21 55.91
N ARG A 173 -5.61 30.09 54.91
CA ARG A 173 -6.80 30.16 54.05
C ARG A 173 -7.02 28.87 53.26
N LEU A 174 -5.94 28.25 52.76
CA LEU A 174 -6.01 26.94 52.10
C LEU A 174 -6.53 25.86 53.07
N GLN A 175 -5.98 25.81 54.29
CA GLN A 175 -6.40 24.86 55.31
C GLN A 175 -7.88 25.04 55.69
N ASP A 176 -8.30 26.27 55.95
CA ASP A 176 -9.67 26.59 56.33
C ASP A 176 -10.66 26.18 55.25
N LYS A 177 -10.36 26.47 53.97
CA LYS A 177 -11.27 26.14 52.85
C LYS A 177 -11.27 24.67 52.46
N LEU A 178 -10.23 23.91 52.82
CA LEU A 178 -10.21 22.44 52.65
C LEU A 178 -10.96 21.72 53.79
N THR A 179 -11.05 22.32 54.98
CA THR A 179 -11.61 21.68 56.18
C THR A 179 -12.93 22.29 56.63
N SER A 180 -13.36 23.39 56.04
CA SER A 180 -14.63 24.05 56.35
C SER A 180 -15.28 24.61 55.09
N ARG A 181 -16.60 24.79 55.15
CA ARG A 181 -17.41 25.26 54.03
C ARG A 181 -18.39 26.31 54.49
N LYS A 182 -18.51 27.39 53.72
CA LYS A 182 -19.50 28.43 53.98
C LYS A 182 -20.85 27.99 53.40
N MET A 183 -21.84 27.82 54.27
CA MET A 183 -23.21 27.47 53.89
C MET A 183 -24.15 28.63 54.16
N ASP A 184 -24.82 29.10 53.12
CA ASP A 184 -25.89 30.07 53.24
C ASP A 184 -27.20 29.33 53.53
N SER A 185 -27.71 29.47 54.75
CA SER A 185 -29.02 28.96 55.14
C SER A 185 -30.05 30.08 54.98
N LYS A 186 -31.12 29.80 54.22
CA LYS A 186 -32.29 30.68 54.14
C LYS A 186 -33.37 30.14 55.06
N TRP A 187 -33.48 30.72 56.26
CA TRP A 187 -34.59 30.44 57.17
C TRP A 187 -35.38 31.73 57.41
N GLY A 188 -36.68 31.70 57.11
CA GLY A 188 -37.60 32.79 57.47
C GLY A 188 -37.27 34.17 56.87
N GLY A 189 -36.80 34.24 55.62
CA GLY A 189 -36.55 35.50 54.92
C GLY A 189 -35.22 36.21 55.27
N LYS A 190 -34.43 35.68 56.21
CA LYS A 190 -33.05 36.09 56.46
C LYS A 190 -32.09 35.02 55.92
N SER A 191 -31.05 35.47 55.22
CA SER A 191 -29.93 34.63 54.81
C SER A 191 -28.83 34.75 55.85
N GLU A 192 -28.58 33.67 56.59
CA GLU A 192 -27.45 33.54 57.51
C GLU A 192 -26.39 32.65 56.87
N SER A 193 -25.13 33.07 56.99
CA SER A 193 -24.00 32.34 56.43
C SER A 193 -23.19 31.70 57.57
N ILE A 194 -23.15 30.37 57.59
CA ILE A 194 -22.52 29.58 58.66
C ILE A 194 -21.34 28.80 58.07
N ASN A 195 -20.19 28.84 58.73
CA ASN A 195 -19.06 27.98 58.40
C ASN A 195 -19.25 26.61 59.05
N VAL A 196 -19.36 25.57 58.23
CA VAL A 196 -19.55 24.18 58.65
C VAL A 196 -18.24 23.44 58.48
N THR A 197 -17.75 22.80 59.55
CA THR A 197 -16.56 21.94 59.50
C THR A 197 -16.86 20.65 58.73
N LEU A 198 -15.97 20.28 57.82
CA LEU A 198 -16.06 19.09 57.01
C LEU A 198 -15.47 17.88 57.76
N ASN A 199 -16.07 16.71 57.58
CA ASN A 199 -15.45 15.46 58.04
C ASN A 199 -14.27 15.05 57.14
N GLN A 200 -13.50 14.04 57.55
CA GLN A 200 -12.32 13.59 56.81
C GLN A 200 -12.63 13.26 55.34
N GLU A 201 -13.69 12.50 55.09
CA GLU A 201 -14.11 12.10 53.75
C GLU A 201 -14.44 13.32 52.87
N GLN A 202 -15.20 14.28 53.41
CA GLN A 202 -15.55 15.53 52.74
C GLN A 202 -14.33 16.43 52.48
N ALA A 203 -13.36 16.46 53.39
CA ALA A 203 -12.12 17.21 53.21
C ALA A 203 -11.26 16.59 52.10
N THR A 204 -11.12 15.25 52.08
CA THR A 204 -10.46 14.50 51.00
C THR A 204 -11.12 14.80 49.65
N TYR A 205 -12.45 14.76 49.58
CA TYR A 205 -13.16 15.11 48.35
C TYR A 205 -12.94 16.56 47.91
N THR A 206 -12.86 17.49 48.85
CA THR A 206 -12.61 18.91 48.56
C THR A 206 -11.21 19.11 47.98
N ARG A 207 -10.20 18.44 48.54
CA ARG A 207 -8.84 18.39 47.99
C ARG A 207 -8.83 17.81 46.57
N ASP A 208 -9.46 16.67 46.38
CA ASP A 208 -9.48 15.98 45.09
C ASP A 208 -10.20 16.81 44.03
N ALA A 209 -11.31 17.47 44.38
CA ALA A 209 -12.03 18.38 43.50
C ALA A 209 -11.15 19.55 43.04
N LEU A 210 -10.38 20.14 43.96
CA LEU A 210 -9.43 21.21 43.64
C LEU A 210 -8.33 20.73 42.70
N ALA A 211 -7.72 19.57 42.98
CA ALA A 211 -6.67 18.98 42.15
C ALA A 211 -7.15 18.69 40.71
N LYS A 212 -8.32 18.05 40.58
CA LYS A 212 -8.98 17.77 39.29
C LYS A 212 -9.28 19.06 38.52
N ALA A 213 -9.77 20.10 39.21
CA ALA A 213 -10.14 21.36 38.59
C ALA A 213 -8.92 22.14 38.09
N LEU A 214 -7.85 22.21 38.88
CA LEU A 214 -6.58 22.83 38.48
C LEU A 214 -6.02 22.16 37.22
N TYR A 215 -5.96 20.83 37.22
CA TYR A 215 -5.43 20.07 36.09
C TYR A 215 -6.27 20.26 34.81
N ALA A 216 -7.60 20.16 34.92
CA ALA A 216 -8.49 20.32 33.79
C ALA A 216 -8.41 21.73 33.18
N ARG A 217 -8.40 22.78 34.03
CA ARG A 217 -8.27 24.17 33.56
C ARG A 217 -6.90 24.45 32.96
N LEU A 218 -5.84 23.85 33.50
CA LEU A 218 -4.51 23.91 32.91
C LEU A 218 -4.51 23.29 31.51
N PHE A 219 -5.13 22.12 31.35
CA PHE A 219 -5.22 21.47 30.06
C PHE A 219 -6.00 22.31 29.04
N ASP A 220 -7.13 22.90 29.45
CA ASP A 220 -7.92 23.81 28.61
C ASP A 220 -7.10 25.04 28.20
N TYR A 221 -6.33 25.63 29.14
CA TYR A 221 -5.42 26.73 28.84
C TYR A 221 -4.36 26.36 27.80
N LEU A 222 -3.75 25.17 27.90
CA LEU A 222 -2.76 24.71 26.92
C LEU A 222 -3.37 24.59 25.52
N VAL A 223 -4.58 24.05 25.42
CA VAL A 223 -5.32 23.96 24.16
C VAL A 223 -5.64 25.35 23.60
N GLU A 224 -6.07 26.29 24.45
CA GLU A 224 -6.31 27.68 24.05
C GLU A 224 -5.03 28.40 23.58
N ALA A 225 -3.89 28.16 24.24
CA ALA A 225 -2.61 28.71 23.86
C ALA A 225 -2.17 28.21 22.47
N ILE A 226 -2.32 26.91 22.20
CA ILE A 226 -2.08 26.34 20.87
C ILE A 226 -3.02 26.98 19.84
N ASN A 227 -4.32 27.09 20.16
CA ASN A 227 -5.31 27.68 19.27
C ASN A 227 -5.00 29.13 18.89
N LYS A 228 -4.54 29.95 19.85
CA LYS A 228 -4.10 31.33 19.58
C LYS A 228 -2.94 31.36 18.58
N ALA A 229 -2.03 30.39 18.62
CA ALA A 229 -0.89 30.32 17.72
C ALA A 229 -1.25 29.92 16.27
N ILE A 230 -2.37 29.20 16.06
CA ILE A 230 -2.82 28.74 14.74
C ILE A 230 -4.10 29.43 14.25
N GLN A 231 -4.55 30.48 14.95
CA GLN A 231 -5.82 31.13 14.71
C GLN A 231 -5.87 31.81 13.34
N LYS A 232 -6.98 31.56 12.62
CA LYS A 232 -7.32 32.26 11.37
C LYS A 232 -8.49 33.24 11.61
N PRO A 233 -8.48 34.43 10.99
CA PRO A 233 -9.57 35.40 11.15
C PRO A 233 -10.90 34.98 10.51
N TYR A 234 -10.88 34.20 9.41
CA TYR A 234 -12.08 33.76 8.70
C TYR A 234 -11.95 32.30 8.24
N GLU A 235 -13.00 31.50 8.45
CA GLU A 235 -13.06 30.11 7.99
C GLU A 235 -13.71 30.02 6.60
N GLU A 236 -13.11 29.22 5.71
CA GLU A 236 -13.64 28.96 4.36
C GLU A 236 -13.86 27.46 4.14
N PHE A 237 -12.77 26.70 4.06
CA PHE A 237 -12.77 25.25 3.96
C PHE A 237 -11.98 24.64 5.11
N SER A 238 -12.46 23.53 5.65
CA SER A 238 -11.77 22.82 6.73
C SER A 238 -11.79 21.31 6.55
N ILE A 239 -10.72 20.66 7.00
CA ILE A 239 -10.65 19.21 7.17
C ILE A 239 -10.52 18.94 8.66
N GLY A 240 -11.57 18.33 9.23
CA GLY A 240 -11.59 17.84 10.59
C GLY A 240 -11.02 16.43 10.71
N VAL A 241 -10.17 16.21 11.70
CA VAL A 241 -9.67 14.90 12.13
C VAL A 241 -10.08 14.71 13.58
N LEU A 242 -11.07 13.84 13.79
CA LEU A 242 -11.48 13.44 15.14
C LEU A 242 -10.69 12.20 15.56
N ASP A 243 -9.88 12.36 16.59
CA ASP A 243 -9.22 11.29 17.31
C ASP A 243 -9.91 11.12 18.66
N ILE A 244 -10.57 9.98 18.85
CA ILE A 244 -11.33 9.69 20.06
C ILE A 244 -10.96 8.30 20.56
N TYR A 245 -10.97 8.12 21.87
CA TYR A 245 -10.83 6.82 22.50
C TYR A 245 -11.87 5.83 21.96
N GLY A 246 -11.44 4.58 21.79
CA GLY A 246 -12.32 3.50 21.37
C GLY A 246 -13.31 3.10 22.46
N PHE A 247 -14.22 2.20 22.11
CA PHE A 247 -15.14 1.57 23.06
C PHE A 247 -14.35 0.79 24.14
N GLU A 248 -14.70 0.98 25.42
CA GLU A 248 -14.00 0.37 26.56
C GLU A 248 -14.85 -0.68 27.27
N ILE A 249 -14.28 -1.87 27.48
CA ILE A 249 -14.87 -2.94 28.28
C ILE A 249 -13.77 -3.52 29.16
N PHE A 250 -13.77 -3.18 30.44
CA PHE A 250 -12.86 -3.69 31.45
C PHE A 250 -13.56 -4.70 32.37
N GLN A 251 -12.80 -5.33 33.27
CA GLN A 251 -13.35 -6.21 34.30
C GLN A 251 -14.28 -5.44 35.25
N LYS A 252 -13.94 -4.18 35.56
CA LYS A 252 -14.76 -3.25 36.34
C LYS A 252 -14.93 -1.96 35.55
N ASN A 253 -16.17 -1.61 35.17
CA ASN A 253 -16.48 -0.40 34.41
C ASN A 253 -17.19 0.61 35.32
N GLY A 254 -16.68 1.83 35.40
CA GLY A 254 -17.27 2.91 36.20
C GLY A 254 -18.02 3.94 35.37
N PHE A 255 -18.24 5.11 35.98
CA PHE A 255 -18.89 6.26 35.35
C PHE A 255 -18.11 6.78 34.12
N GLU A 256 -16.78 6.72 34.17
CA GLU A 256 -15.89 7.12 33.09
C GLU A 256 -16.11 6.27 31.83
N GLN A 257 -16.06 4.94 31.97
CA GLN A 257 -16.35 4.00 30.88
C GLN A 257 -17.78 4.17 30.36
N PHE A 258 -18.74 4.46 31.24
CA PHE A 258 -20.12 4.74 30.84
C PHE A 258 -20.20 5.97 29.92
N CYS A 259 -19.52 7.06 30.27
CA CYS A 259 -19.45 8.26 29.45
C CYS A 259 -18.71 8.03 28.12
N ILE A 260 -17.59 7.31 28.16
CA ILE A 260 -16.80 6.93 26.98
C ILE A 260 -17.65 6.13 25.99
N ASN A 261 -18.36 5.12 26.49
CA ASN A 261 -19.20 4.25 25.67
C ASN A 261 -20.44 4.97 25.15
N PHE A 262 -21.02 5.90 25.91
CA PHE A 262 -22.10 6.77 25.44
C PHE A 262 -21.69 7.61 24.23
N VAL A 263 -20.51 8.24 24.27
CA VAL A 263 -20.02 9.04 23.14
C VAL A 263 -19.71 8.16 21.92
N ASN A 264 -19.16 6.96 22.14
CA ASN A 264 -18.99 5.99 21.06
C ASN A 264 -20.33 5.52 20.45
N GLU A 265 -21.36 5.29 21.28
CA GLU A 265 -22.71 4.97 20.81
C GLU A 265 -23.30 6.09 19.94
N LYS A 266 -23.12 7.35 20.36
CA LYS A 266 -23.51 8.55 19.61
C LYS A 266 -22.80 8.66 18.26
N LEU A 267 -21.48 8.47 18.24
CA LEU A 267 -20.70 8.50 17.00
C LEU A 267 -21.12 7.37 16.05
N GLN A 268 -21.44 6.19 16.59
CA GLN A 268 -21.94 5.06 15.79
C GLN A 268 -23.33 5.33 15.22
N GLN A 269 -24.24 5.96 15.97
CA GLN A 269 -25.55 6.38 15.46
C GLN A 269 -25.40 7.29 14.22
N ILE A 270 -24.59 8.35 14.35
CA ILE A 270 -24.34 9.32 13.26
C ILE A 270 -23.68 8.64 12.07
N PHE A 271 -22.72 7.74 12.33
CA PHE A 271 -22.02 7.00 11.28
C PHE A 271 -23.00 6.25 10.38
N ILE A 272 -23.94 5.52 10.99
CA ILE A 272 -24.94 4.76 10.24
C ILE A 272 -25.88 5.72 9.51
N GLU A 273 -26.37 6.76 10.19
CA GLU A 273 -27.27 7.75 9.61
C GLU A 273 -26.66 8.47 8.38
N LEU A 274 -25.45 9.00 8.51
CA LEU A 274 -24.74 9.68 7.40
C LEU A 274 -24.37 8.71 6.28
N THR A 275 -23.99 7.47 6.60
CA THR A 275 -23.70 6.46 5.58
C THR A 275 -24.96 6.15 4.77
N LEU A 276 -26.10 5.91 5.43
CA LEU A 276 -27.36 5.63 4.76
C LEU A 276 -27.85 6.82 3.95
N LYS A 277 -27.77 8.03 4.49
CA LYS A 277 -28.16 9.25 3.80
C LYS A 277 -27.33 9.46 2.53
N ALA A 278 -26.00 9.31 2.61
CA ALA A 278 -25.13 9.44 1.44
C ALA A 278 -25.40 8.37 0.37
N GLU A 279 -25.68 7.12 0.76
CA GLU A 279 -26.08 6.05 -0.17
C GLU A 279 -27.43 6.37 -0.85
N GLN A 280 -28.42 6.84 -0.08
CA GLN A 280 -29.73 7.26 -0.60
C GLN A 280 -29.60 8.42 -1.59
N GLU A 281 -28.83 9.45 -1.23
CA GLU A 281 -28.59 10.61 -2.10
C GLU A 281 -27.93 10.19 -3.42
N GLU A 282 -26.93 9.30 -3.39
CA GLU A 282 -26.31 8.78 -4.62
C GLU A 282 -27.31 7.99 -5.48
N TYR A 283 -28.16 7.17 -4.86
CA TYR A 283 -29.15 6.37 -5.61
C TYR A 283 -30.20 7.26 -6.25
N VAL A 284 -30.66 8.31 -5.55
CA VAL A 284 -31.57 9.31 -6.09
C VAL A 284 -30.90 10.09 -7.24
N GLN A 285 -29.65 10.53 -7.07
CA GLN A 285 -28.90 11.23 -8.11
C GLN A 285 -28.72 10.38 -9.37
N GLU A 286 -28.47 9.08 -9.20
CA GLU A 286 -28.26 8.12 -10.29
C GLU A 286 -29.56 7.48 -10.81
N GLY A 287 -30.72 7.75 -10.19
CA GLY A 287 -32.01 7.19 -10.60
C GLY A 287 -32.17 5.68 -10.30
N ILE A 288 -31.47 5.18 -9.29
CA ILE A 288 -31.48 3.78 -8.86
C ILE A 288 -32.66 3.52 -7.93
N LYS A 289 -33.31 2.35 -8.05
CA LYS A 289 -34.42 1.98 -7.17
C LYS A 289 -33.90 1.66 -5.77
N TRP A 290 -34.28 2.48 -4.79
CA TRP A 290 -33.96 2.26 -3.38
C TRP A 290 -34.76 1.09 -2.82
N THR A 291 -34.07 0.16 -2.16
CA THR A 291 -34.69 -0.87 -1.33
C THR A 291 -34.38 -0.53 0.12
N PRO A 292 -35.38 -0.40 1.01
CA PRO A 292 -35.13 -0.15 2.42
C PRO A 292 -34.21 -1.22 3.00
N ILE A 293 -33.13 -0.77 3.63
CA ILE A 293 -32.17 -1.64 4.30
C ILE A 293 -32.55 -1.69 5.77
N GLU A 294 -32.84 -2.88 6.28
CA GLU A 294 -32.99 -3.09 7.72
C GLU A 294 -31.62 -2.98 8.40
N TYR A 295 -31.52 -2.13 9.42
CA TYR A 295 -30.33 -1.96 10.22
C TYR A 295 -30.72 -1.70 11.69
N PHE A 296 -29.80 -2.01 12.60
CA PHE A 296 -30.00 -1.69 14.01
C PHE A 296 -29.87 -0.19 14.26
N ASN A 297 -30.94 0.45 14.75
CA ASN A 297 -30.91 1.88 15.05
C ASN A 297 -30.38 2.15 16.47
N ASN A 298 -29.11 2.54 16.55
CA ASN A 298 -28.44 2.93 17.81
C ASN A 298 -29.11 4.07 18.57
N LYS A 299 -30.04 4.81 17.94
CA LYS A 299 -30.81 5.86 18.61
C LYS A 299 -31.54 5.34 19.85
N ILE A 300 -32.02 4.10 19.86
CA ILE A 300 -32.73 3.50 21.00
C ILE A 300 -31.82 3.45 22.24
N VAL A 301 -30.55 3.05 22.07
CA VAL A 301 -29.56 2.99 23.16
C VAL A 301 -29.12 4.40 23.58
N CYS A 302 -28.97 5.32 22.61
CA CYS A 302 -28.66 6.71 22.91
C CYS A 302 -29.78 7.37 23.74
N ASP A 303 -31.04 7.16 23.34
CA ASP A 303 -32.21 7.71 24.03
C ASP A 303 -32.36 7.09 25.43
N LEU A 304 -32.11 5.78 25.61
CA LEU A 304 -32.03 5.14 26.94
C LEU A 304 -31.07 5.88 27.88
N ILE A 305 -29.92 6.33 27.36
CA ILE A 305 -28.90 6.99 28.18
C ILE A 305 -29.24 8.46 28.43
N GLU A 306 -29.64 9.20 27.39
CA GLU A 306 -29.68 10.65 27.44
C GLU A 306 -31.09 11.26 27.52
N ASN A 307 -32.18 10.52 27.30
CA ASN A 307 -33.50 11.13 27.14
C ASN A 307 -33.87 12.03 28.35
N LYS A 308 -34.37 13.23 28.05
CA LYS A 308 -34.83 14.20 29.08
C LYS A 308 -36.32 14.06 29.37
N LEU A 309 -37.08 13.55 28.40
CA LEU A 309 -38.53 13.43 28.46
C LEU A 309 -38.92 12.08 29.05
N SER A 310 -40.20 11.86 29.30
CA SER A 310 -40.70 10.56 29.78
C SER A 310 -40.63 9.50 28.66
N PRO A 311 -40.05 8.31 28.89
CA PRO A 311 -39.35 7.89 30.11
C PRO A 311 -37.94 8.50 30.21
N PRO A 312 -37.51 8.98 31.39
CA PRO A 312 -36.23 9.64 31.56
C PRO A 312 -35.07 8.66 31.35
N GLY A 313 -34.03 9.10 30.66
CA GLY A 313 -32.81 8.33 30.45
C GLY A 313 -31.92 8.26 31.70
N ILE A 314 -30.92 7.39 31.66
CA ILE A 314 -30.00 7.10 32.79
C ILE A 314 -29.34 8.38 33.33
N MET A 315 -28.84 9.27 32.45
CA MET A 315 -28.20 10.52 32.87
C MET A 315 -29.17 11.48 33.57
N SER A 316 -30.44 11.50 33.15
CA SER A 316 -31.46 12.36 33.77
C SER A 316 -31.82 11.86 35.18
N VAL A 317 -31.93 10.54 35.36
CA VAL A 317 -32.14 9.92 36.68
C VAL A 317 -30.95 10.18 37.59
N LEU A 318 -29.72 10.04 37.07
CA LEU A 318 -28.49 10.31 37.79
C LEU A 318 -28.41 11.78 38.25
N ASP A 319 -28.71 12.73 37.37
CA ASP A 319 -28.73 14.16 37.72
C ASP A 319 -29.78 14.48 38.80
N ASP A 320 -30.95 13.82 38.77
CA ASP A 320 -31.99 13.99 39.79
C ASP A 320 -31.57 13.43 41.16
N VAL A 321 -30.96 12.24 41.20
CA VAL A 321 -30.46 11.64 42.46
C VAL A 321 -29.33 12.49 43.05
N CYS A 322 -28.39 12.94 42.21
CA CYS A 322 -27.28 13.80 42.64
C CYS A 322 -27.77 15.12 43.23
N ALA A 323 -28.88 15.66 42.72
CA ALA A 323 -29.48 16.93 43.17
C ALA A 323 -30.35 16.77 44.43
N THR A 324 -31.00 15.63 44.63
CA THR A 324 -31.93 15.41 45.76
C THR A 324 -31.23 14.90 47.01
N MET A 325 -30.18 14.09 46.86
CA MET A 325 -29.45 13.48 47.96
C MET A 325 -28.21 14.32 48.30
N HIS A 326 -28.37 15.34 49.16
CA HIS A 326 -27.26 16.19 49.61
C HIS A 326 -26.41 15.59 50.75
N ALA A 327 -26.86 14.50 51.38
CA ALA A 327 -26.22 13.90 52.55
C ALA A 327 -26.18 12.37 52.44
N LYS A 328 -24.99 11.79 52.71
CA LYS A 328 -24.64 10.35 52.80
C LYS A 328 -24.23 9.68 51.48
N GLY A 329 -22.91 9.48 51.31
CA GLY A 329 -22.27 8.88 50.13
C GLY A 329 -22.69 7.44 49.86
N GLU A 330 -22.87 6.60 50.88
CA GLU A 330 -23.17 5.17 50.69
C GLU A 330 -24.61 4.87 50.26
N GLY A 331 -25.58 5.76 50.55
CA GLY A 331 -26.99 5.54 50.20
C GLY A 331 -27.39 6.05 48.81
N ALA A 332 -26.63 6.98 48.24
CA ALA A 332 -26.99 7.67 46.99
C ALA A 332 -26.92 6.73 45.78
N ASP A 333 -25.86 5.92 45.66
CA ASP A 333 -25.68 4.99 44.55
C ASP A 333 -26.67 3.81 44.61
N GLY A 334 -27.01 3.33 45.81
CA GLY A 334 -28.07 2.33 46.00
C GLY A 334 -29.45 2.89 45.60
N THR A 335 -29.73 4.14 45.96
CA THR A 335 -30.98 4.84 45.55
C THR A 335 -31.02 5.06 44.04
N LEU A 336 -29.89 5.40 43.42
CA LEU A 336 -29.75 5.51 41.98
C LEU A 336 -30.13 4.20 41.29
N LEU A 337 -29.59 3.07 41.75
CA LEU A 337 -29.91 1.77 41.17
C LEU A 337 -31.41 1.43 41.27
N GLN A 338 -32.04 1.72 42.41
CA GLN A 338 -33.49 1.53 42.59
C GLN A 338 -34.30 2.42 41.65
N LYS A 339 -33.95 3.71 41.53
CA LYS A 339 -34.63 4.63 40.61
C LYS A 339 -34.42 4.26 39.14
N LEU A 340 -33.23 3.76 38.77
CA LEU A 340 -32.96 3.26 37.41
C LEU A 340 -33.84 2.06 37.09
N GLN A 341 -33.97 1.10 38.02
CA GLN A 341 -34.87 -0.04 37.83
C GLN A 341 -36.33 0.40 37.64
N ALA A 342 -36.78 1.41 38.39
CA ALA A 342 -38.13 1.95 38.24
C ALA A 342 -38.34 2.72 36.92
N ALA A 343 -37.34 3.48 36.47
CA ALA A 343 -37.45 4.36 35.31
C ALA A 343 -37.21 3.66 33.96
N VAL A 344 -36.21 2.77 33.90
CA VAL A 344 -35.74 2.14 32.64
C VAL A 344 -35.64 0.62 32.73
N GLY A 345 -36.08 -0.01 33.82
CA GLY A 345 -35.92 -1.45 34.07
C GLY A 345 -36.65 -2.37 33.10
N THR A 346 -37.63 -1.88 32.34
CA THR A 346 -38.36 -2.65 31.31
C THR A 346 -37.76 -2.52 29.91
N HIS A 347 -36.72 -1.70 29.73
CA HIS A 347 -36.13 -1.44 28.43
C HIS A 347 -35.26 -2.63 27.96
N GLU A 348 -35.43 -3.09 26.72
CA GLU A 348 -34.74 -4.29 26.18
C GLU A 348 -33.21 -4.25 26.30
N HIS A 349 -32.64 -3.04 26.19
CA HIS A 349 -31.20 -2.81 26.27
C HIS A 349 -30.67 -2.56 27.69
N PHE A 350 -31.49 -2.68 28.74
CA PHE A 350 -31.10 -2.42 30.12
C PHE A 350 -31.39 -3.66 30.99
N ASN A 351 -30.44 -4.02 31.85
CA ASN A 351 -30.65 -4.99 32.93
C ASN A 351 -29.99 -4.47 34.21
N SER A 352 -30.58 -4.71 35.37
CA SER A 352 -29.96 -4.39 36.66
C SER A 352 -29.50 -5.66 37.38
N TRP A 353 -28.54 -5.51 38.29
CA TRP A 353 -28.12 -6.54 39.26
C TRP A 353 -27.78 -5.88 40.60
N ASN A 354 -27.37 -6.65 41.61
CA ASN A 354 -27.20 -6.11 42.97
C ASN A 354 -26.14 -5.00 43.12
N SER A 355 -25.11 -4.98 42.28
CA SER A 355 -23.97 -4.05 42.39
C SER A 355 -23.90 -3.01 41.25
N GLY A 356 -24.96 -2.86 40.45
CA GLY A 356 -24.96 -2.00 39.26
C GLY A 356 -25.91 -2.40 38.13
N PHE A 357 -25.54 -2.10 36.90
CA PHE A 357 -26.42 -2.30 35.73
C PHE A 357 -25.64 -2.69 34.48
N VAL A 358 -26.35 -3.26 33.51
CA VAL A 358 -25.83 -3.73 32.23
C VAL A 358 -26.55 -3.00 31.10
N ILE A 359 -25.78 -2.48 30.15
CA ILE A 359 -26.31 -1.90 28.91
C ILE A 359 -25.91 -2.78 27.72
N HIS A 360 -26.87 -3.06 26.85
CA HIS A 360 -26.64 -3.72 25.58
C HIS A 360 -26.28 -2.69 24.50
N HIS A 361 -24.98 -2.37 24.41
CA HIS A 361 -24.41 -1.48 23.40
C HIS A 361 -24.25 -2.17 22.04
N TYR A 362 -23.98 -1.39 20.99
CA TYR A 362 -23.66 -1.93 19.65
C TYR A 362 -22.44 -2.87 19.64
N ALA A 363 -21.51 -2.62 20.56
CA ALA A 363 -20.28 -3.37 20.75
C ALA A 363 -20.44 -4.64 21.59
N GLY A 364 -21.60 -4.83 22.24
CA GLY A 364 -21.87 -5.93 23.16
C GLY A 364 -22.42 -5.47 24.51
N LYS A 365 -22.58 -6.43 25.43
CA LYS A 365 -23.09 -6.16 26.79
C LYS A 365 -21.97 -5.63 27.67
N VAL A 366 -22.20 -4.51 28.35
CA VAL A 366 -21.24 -3.93 29.29
C VAL A 366 -21.87 -3.80 30.67
N SER A 367 -21.22 -4.35 31.67
CA SER A 367 -21.60 -4.26 33.08
C SER A 367 -20.89 -3.09 33.76
N TYR A 368 -21.68 -2.17 34.34
CA TYR A 368 -21.24 -1.00 35.07
C TYR A 368 -21.46 -1.17 36.58
N ASP A 369 -20.42 -0.90 37.36
CA ASP A 369 -20.46 -0.89 38.83
C ASP A 369 -20.99 0.47 39.30
N ILE A 370 -22.06 0.46 40.12
CA ILE A 370 -22.73 1.70 40.54
C ILE A 370 -21.91 2.53 41.53
N ASN A 371 -20.92 1.94 42.19
CA ASN A 371 -20.20 2.60 43.28
C ASN A 371 -19.42 3.81 42.77
N GLY A 372 -19.71 4.97 43.37
CA GLY A 372 -19.13 6.27 43.03
C GLY A 372 -19.74 6.93 41.79
N PHE A 373 -20.86 6.43 41.23
CA PHE A 373 -21.52 7.09 40.09
C PHE A 373 -22.04 8.48 40.46
N CYS A 374 -22.77 8.59 41.57
CA CYS A 374 -23.35 9.88 42.01
C CYS A 374 -22.27 10.90 42.35
N GLU A 375 -21.19 10.45 43.00
CA GLU A 375 -20.07 11.29 43.39
C GLU A 375 -19.34 11.87 42.16
N ARG A 376 -18.94 10.99 41.23
CA ARG A 376 -18.27 11.38 39.98
C ARG A 376 -19.14 12.29 39.12
N ASN A 377 -20.47 12.10 39.15
CA ASN A 377 -21.38 12.93 38.39
C ASN A 377 -21.57 14.34 38.96
N ARG A 378 -21.55 14.50 40.30
CA ARG A 378 -21.76 15.81 40.94
C ARG A 378 -20.77 16.84 40.41
N ASP A 379 -19.50 16.47 40.26
CA ASP A 379 -18.47 17.32 39.63
C ASP A 379 -18.47 18.78 40.11
N VAL A 380 -18.76 18.99 41.39
CA VAL A 380 -18.95 20.33 41.97
C VAL A 380 -17.62 20.82 42.50
N LEU A 381 -17.08 21.85 41.87
CA LEU A 381 -16.11 22.73 42.50
C LEU A 381 -16.88 23.79 43.29
N PHE A 382 -16.66 23.86 44.60
CA PHE A 382 -17.38 24.80 45.45
C PHE A 382 -16.92 26.25 45.20
N PRO A 383 -17.83 27.24 45.27
CA PRO A 383 -17.48 28.66 45.14
C PRO A 383 -16.33 29.09 46.05
N ASP A 384 -16.28 28.53 47.26
CA ASP A 384 -15.22 28.73 48.25
C ASP A 384 -13.81 28.42 47.70
N LEU A 385 -13.68 27.37 46.89
CA LEU A 385 -12.41 26.98 46.27
C LEU A 385 -12.07 27.87 45.07
N ILE A 386 -13.07 28.36 44.35
CA ILE A 386 -12.88 29.33 43.27
C ILE A 386 -12.34 30.65 43.86
N GLU A 387 -12.97 31.15 44.92
CA GLU A 387 -12.54 32.35 45.64
C GLU A 387 -11.11 32.20 46.19
N LEU A 388 -10.78 31.03 46.73
CA LEU A 388 -9.43 30.72 47.20
C LEU A 388 -8.40 30.84 46.08
N MET A 389 -8.65 30.23 44.92
CA MET A 389 -7.73 30.31 43.77
C MET A 389 -7.65 31.72 43.18
N GLN A 390 -8.74 32.48 43.23
CA GLN A 390 -8.77 33.89 42.84
C GLN A 390 -7.96 34.79 43.78
N SER A 391 -7.64 34.33 44.99
CA SER A 391 -6.77 35.05 45.93
C SER A 391 -5.27 34.82 45.70
N SER A 392 -4.89 34.00 44.71
CA SER A 392 -3.49 33.72 44.40
C SER A 392 -2.72 34.97 43.98
N GLU A 393 -1.49 35.11 44.46
CA GLU A 393 -0.53 36.12 44.03
C GLU A 393 -0.17 35.95 42.54
N PHE A 394 -0.17 34.70 42.05
CA PHE A 394 0.14 34.38 40.67
C PHE A 394 -1.03 34.70 39.72
N ASN A 395 -0.80 35.66 38.81
CA ASN A 395 -1.75 36.02 37.75
C ASN A 395 -2.19 34.82 36.92
N PHE A 396 -1.27 33.88 36.67
CA PHE A 396 -1.56 32.65 35.94
C PHE A 396 -2.67 31.83 36.61
N ILE A 397 -2.53 31.55 37.91
CA ILE A 397 -3.56 30.80 38.67
C ILE A 397 -4.89 31.55 38.67
N ARG A 398 -4.88 32.86 38.91
CA ARG A 398 -6.10 33.68 38.82
C ARG A 398 -6.78 33.60 37.46
N SER A 399 -6.01 33.59 36.37
CA SER A 399 -6.54 33.49 35.00
C SER A 399 -7.23 32.16 34.70
N LEU A 400 -6.85 31.08 35.39
CA LEU A 400 -7.53 29.78 35.29
C LEU A 400 -8.93 29.80 35.94
N PHE A 401 -9.22 30.75 36.83
CA PHE A 401 -10.49 30.88 37.56
C PHE A 401 -11.21 32.20 37.26
N PRO A 402 -11.72 32.41 36.03
CA PRO A 402 -12.33 33.67 35.60
C PRO A 402 -13.76 33.89 36.13
N GLU A 403 -14.35 32.96 36.88
CA GLU A 403 -15.76 33.03 37.27
C GLU A 403 -16.08 34.22 38.18
N ASN A 404 -17.11 34.99 37.82
CA ASN A 404 -17.62 36.07 38.67
C ASN A 404 -18.66 35.55 39.69
N LEU A 405 -18.23 35.38 40.94
CA LEU A 405 -19.05 34.85 42.04
C LEU A 405 -20.16 35.80 42.51
N ASN A 406 -20.12 37.09 42.13
CA ASN A 406 -21.12 38.09 42.51
C ASN A 406 -22.40 38.05 41.66
N THR A 407 -22.45 37.23 40.61
CA THR A 407 -23.66 37.04 39.81
C THR A 407 -24.55 35.96 40.43
N GLU A 408 -25.75 36.32 40.89
CA GLU A 408 -26.75 35.35 41.37
C GLU A 408 -27.11 34.36 40.25
N LYS A 409 -26.43 33.21 40.20
CA LYS A 409 -26.79 32.13 39.27
C LYS A 409 -28.05 31.44 39.78
N LYS A 410 -29.21 31.89 39.29
CA LYS A 410 -30.48 31.14 39.38
C LYS A 410 -30.40 29.89 38.49
N GLY A 411 -29.83 28.79 39.00
CA GLY A 411 -29.80 27.51 38.27
C GLY A 411 -29.13 26.39 39.06
N ARG A 412 -29.53 25.14 38.79
CA ARG A 412 -28.87 23.95 39.36
C ARG A 412 -27.40 23.89 38.89
N PRO A 413 -26.45 23.45 39.73
CA PRO A 413 -25.07 23.24 39.30
C PRO A 413 -25.00 22.26 38.12
N THR A 414 -24.15 22.54 37.13
CA THR A 414 -23.97 21.65 35.99
C THR A 414 -23.20 20.40 36.39
N THR A 415 -23.81 19.22 36.22
CA THR A 415 -23.20 17.91 36.48
C THR A 415 -22.24 17.48 35.36
N ALA A 416 -21.41 16.47 35.63
CA ALA A 416 -20.56 15.88 34.60
C ALA A 416 -21.38 15.32 33.44
N SER A 417 -22.46 14.56 33.72
CA SER A 417 -23.34 14.00 32.69
C SER A 417 -23.93 15.08 31.80
N SER A 418 -24.40 16.19 32.38
CA SER A 418 -24.92 17.32 31.63
C SER A 418 -23.86 17.97 30.73
N LYS A 419 -22.61 18.12 31.20
CA LYS A 419 -21.50 18.65 30.38
C LYS A 419 -21.14 17.70 29.23
N ILE A 420 -21.01 16.41 29.52
CA ILE A 420 -20.67 15.36 28.56
C ILE A 420 -21.72 15.26 27.47
N LYS A 421 -23.00 15.26 27.87
CA LYS A 421 -24.13 15.28 26.93
C LYS A 421 -24.10 16.50 26.03
N ARG A 422 -23.84 17.69 26.57
CA ARG A 422 -23.75 18.93 25.78
C ARG A 422 -22.60 18.84 24.77
N GLN A 423 -21.40 18.49 25.22
CA GLN A 423 -20.21 18.35 24.38
C GLN A 423 -20.39 17.30 23.28
N ALA A 424 -20.98 16.14 23.60
CA ALA A 424 -21.26 15.10 22.62
C ALA A 424 -22.21 15.62 21.54
N ASN A 425 -23.29 16.32 21.91
CA ASN A 425 -24.26 16.87 20.94
C ASN A 425 -23.68 18.02 20.10
N GLU A 426 -22.81 18.85 20.67
CA GLU A 426 -22.06 19.88 19.92
C GLU A 426 -21.11 19.25 18.89
N LEU A 427 -20.40 18.19 19.28
CA LEU A 427 -19.56 17.40 18.38
C LEU A 427 -20.40 16.78 17.25
N VAL A 428 -21.53 16.14 17.58
CA VAL A 428 -22.47 15.58 16.59
C VAL A 428 -22.90 16.62 15.57
N SER A 429 -23.35 17.79 16.05
CA SER A 429 -23.82 18.89 15.20
C SER A 429 -22.73 19.39 14.25
N THR A 430 -21.47 19.38 14.70
CA THR A 430 -20.31 19.77 13.89
C THR A 430 -20.04 18.72 12.82
N LEU A 431 -20.00 17.44 13.18
CA LEU A 431 -19.75 16.33 12.24
C LEU A 431 -20.83 16.19 11.16
N MET A 432 -22.09 16.48 11.50
CA MET A 432 -23.23 16.44 10.56
C MET A 432 -23.15 17.49 9.44
N LYS A 433 -22.32 18.53 9.59
CA LYS A 433 -22.09 19.56 8.55
C LYS A 433 -21.02 19.13 7.54
N CYS A 434 -20.28 18.07 7.81
CA CYS A 434 -19.12 17.64 7.03
C CYS A 434 -19.43 16.38 6.21
N THR A 435 -18.61 16.12 5.18
CA THR A 435 -18.59 14.80 4.54
C THR A 435 -17.64 13.89 5.31
N PRO A 436 -18.13 12.82 5.96
CA PRO A 436 -17.29 12.05 6.85
C PRO A 436 -16.47 10.99 6.12
N HIS A 437 -15.22 10.82 6.56
CA HIS A 437 -14.35 9.71 6.19
C HIS A 437 -13.89 8.98 7.45
N TYR A 438 -13.88 7.65 7.40
CA TYR A 438 -13.67 6.82 8.58
C TYR A 438 -12.41 5.97 8.45
N ILE A 439 -11.61 5.96 9.53
CA ILE A 439 -10.45 5.09 9.69
C ILE A 439 -10.71 4.26 10.94
N ARG A 440 -10.67 2.93 10.81
CA ARG A 440 -10.88 1.99 11.91
C ARG A 440 -9.56 1.26 12.17
N CYS A 441 -8.94 1.54 13.31
CA CYS A 441 -7.67 0.95 13.71
C CYS A 441 -7.91 -0.37 14.46
N ILE A 442 -7.15 -1.40 14.11
CA ILE A 442 -7.20 -2.72 14.77
C ILE A 442 -5.81 -3.05 15.31
N LYS A 443 -5.74 -3.40 16.59
CA LYS A 443 -4.52 -3.87 17.25
C LYS A 443 -4.36 -5.37 17.00
N PRO A 444 -3.29 -5.84 16.33
CA PRO A 444 -3.16 -7.25 15.97
C PRO A 444 -2.82 -8.17 17.15
N ASN A 445 -2.25 -7.65 18.24
CA ASN A 445 -1.83 -8.40 19.43
C ASN A 445 -1.70 -7.47 20.65
N GLU A 446 -1.75 -8.01 21.88
CA GLU A 446 -1.47 -7.24 23.10
C GLU A 446 0.02 -7.16 23.46
N THR A 447 0.86 -8.04 22.89
CA THR A 447 2.31 -8.12 23.13
C THR A 447 3.09 -6.93 22.56
N LYS A 448 2.45 -6.10 21.71
CA LYS A 448 3.04 -4.95 21.01
C LYS A 448 4.19 -5.33 20.08
N ARG A 449 4.21 -6.58 19.60
CA ARG A 449 5.27 -7.07 18.71
C ARG A 449 4.85 -7.00 17.24
N PRO A 450 5.75 -6.63 16.32
CA PRO A 450 5.47 -6.71 14.90
C PRO A 450 5.29 -8.18 14.49
N LYS A 451 4.41 -8.43 13.51
CA LYS A 451 4.12 -9.76 12.95
C LYS A 451 3.55 -10.79 13.95
N ASP A 452 3.11 -10.36 15.12
CA ASP A 452 2.38 -11.19 16.09
C ASP A 452 0.86 -11.00 15.87
N TRP A 453 0.07 -12.07 15.93
CA TRP A 453 -1.35 -12.08 15.58
C TRP A 453 -2.19 -12.89 16.57
N GLU A 454 -3.14 -12.21 17.19
CA GLU A 454 -4.06 -12.80 18.15
C GLU A 454 -5.48 -12.80 17.58
N GLU A 455 -5.89 -13.94 17.00
CA GLU A 455 -7.13 -14.05 16.24
C GLU A 455 -8.39 -13.72 17.07
N SER A 456 -8.48 -14.25 18.30
CA SER A 456 -9.58 -13.97 19.22
C SER A 456 -9.75 -12.47 19.47
N ARG A 457 -8.63 -11.76 19.62
CA ARG A 457 -8.59 -10.33 19.90
C ARG A 457 -8.97 -9.49 18.69
N VAL A 458 -8.45 -9.84 17.51
CA VAL A 458 -8.82 -9.16 16.27
C VAL A 458 -10.30 -9.40 15.94
N LYS A 459 -10.79 -10.63 16.13
CA LYS A 459 -12.21 -10.97 15.96
C LYS A 459 -13.09 -10.11 16.86
N HIS A 460 -12.76 -10.02 18.15
CA HIS A 460 -13.48 -9.16 19.09
C HIS A 460 -13.49 -7.69 18.63
N GLN A 461 -12.36 -7.18 18.12
CA GLN A 461 -12.27 -5.82 17.54
C GLN A 461 -13.14 -5.61 16.31
N VAL A 462 -13.16 -6.58 15.40
CA VAL A 462 -14.01 -6.52 14.20
C VAL A 462 -15.49 -6.48 14.57
N GLU A 463 -15.88 -7.25 15.59
CA GLU A 463 -17.24 -7.27 16.13
C GLU A 463 -17.60 -5.95 16.80
N TYR A 464 -16.80 -5.48 17.77
CA TYR A 464 -17.14 -4.27 18.53
C TYR A 464 -16.99 -2.98 17.74
N LEU A 465 -16.11 -2.90 16.73
CA LEU A 465 -16.03 -1.74 15.82
C LEU A 465 -17.22 -1.68 14.84
N GLY A 466 -18.11 -2.68 14.87
CA GLY A 466 -19.28 -2.76 14.00
C GLY A 466 -18.93 -2.94 12.53
N LEU A 467 -17.75 -3.47 12.20
CA LEU A 467 -17.28 -3.59 10.81
C LEU A 467 -18.17 -4.54 10.00
N ARG A 468 -18.62 -5.63 10.62
CA ARG A 468 -19.54 -6.58 9.97
C ARG A 468 -20.86 -5.91 9.58
N GLU A 469 -21.42 -5.10 10.47
CA GLU A 469 -22.68 -4.40 10.21
C GLU A 469 -22.50 -3.31 9.16
N ASN A 470 -21.36 -2.59 9.17
CA ASN A 470 -21.06 -1.63 8.13
C ASN A 470 -20.99 -2.27 6.73
N ILE A 471 -20.34 -3.43 6.62
CA ILE A 471 -20.29 -4.19 5.36
C ILE A 471 -21.68 -4.68 4.99
N ARG A 472 -22.50 -5.12 5.96
CA ARG A 472 -23.88 -5.58 5.72
C ARG A 472 -24.74 -4.46 5.13
N VAL A 473 -24.70 -3.26 5.71
CA VAL A 473 -25.41 -2.08 5.19
C VAL A 473 -24.96 -1.76 3.76
N ARG A 474 -23.66 -1.80 3.47
CA ARG A 474 -23.14 -1.57 2.12
C ARG A 474 -23.50 -2.69 1.12
N ARG A 475 -23.59 -3.94 1.57
CA ARG A 475 -23.95 -5.10 0.74
C ARG A 475 -25.46 -5.23 0.49
N ALA A 476 -26.30 -4.74 1.41
CA ALA A 476 -27.76 -4.79 1.25
C ALA A 476 -28.24 -3.94 0.07
N GLY A 477 -27.48 -2.88 -0.28
CA GLY A 477 -27.62 -2.15 -1.53
C GLY A 477 -26.86 -2.81 -2.68
N PHE A 478 -26.07 -2.03 -3.41
CA PHE A 478 -25.18 -2.50 -4.47
C PHE A 478 -23.74 -2.59 -3.97
N ALA A 479 -23.20 -3.80 -3.86
CA ALA A 479 -21.86 -4.03 -3.35
C ALA A 479 -20.75 -3.40 -4.22
N TYR A 480 -21.02 -3.13 -5.49
CA TYR A 480 -20.07 -2.51 -6.41
C TYR A 480 -20.71 -1.43 -7.26
N ARG A 481 -20.01 -0.30 -7.42
CA ARG A 481 -20.41 0.80 -8.29
C ARG A 481 -19.22 1.39 -9.02
N ARG A 482 -19.40 1.74 -10.30
CA ARG A 482 -18.32 2.35 -11.10
C ARG A 482 -18.87 3.17 -12.27
N LEU A 483 -18.20 4.27 -12.58
CA LEU A 483 -18.46 5.06 -13.79
C LEU A 483 -18.38 4.18 -15.04
N PHE A 484 -19.29 4.40 -15.99
CA PHE A 484 -19.35 3.60 -17.22
C PHE A 484 -18.02 3.63 -17.99
N THR A 485 -17.42 4.80 -18.21
CA THR A 485 -16.05 4.93 -18.78
C THR A 485 -15.02 4.02 -18.13
N LYS A 486 -14.91 4.07 -16.80
CA LYS A 486 -13.90 3.31 -16.04
C LYS A 486 -14.21 1.81 -16.05
N PHE A 487 -15.48 1.43 -16.14
CA PHE A 487 -15.91 0.04 -16.26
C PHE A 487 -15.55 -0.50 -17.65
N LEU A 488 -15.95 0.21 -18.70
CA LEU A 488 -15.62 -0.13 -20.09
C LEU A 488 -14.13 -0.28 -20.30
N HIS A 489 -13.32 0.70 -19.87
CA HIS A 489 -11.87 0.62 -20.04
C HIS A 489 -11.25 -0.60 -19.33
N ARG A 490 -11.79 -1.01 -18.17
CA ARG A 490 -11.28 -2.17 -17.44
C ARG A 490 -11.62 -3.48 -18.13
N TYR A 491 -12.84 -3.62 -18.63
CA TYR A 491 -13.41 -4.87 -19.13
C TYR A 491 -13.52 -4.94 -20.67
N ALA A 492 -13.06 -3.91 -21.39
CA ALA A 492 -13.09 -3.85 -22.86
C ALA A 492 -12.43 -5.05 -23.54
N ILE A 493 -11.48 -5.71 -22.87
CA ILE A 493 -10.76 -6.89 -23.36
C ILE A 493 -11.63 -8.15 -23.48
N LEU A 494 -12.82 -8.17 -22.85
CA LEU A 494 -13.68 -9.35 -22.81
C LEU A 494 -14.28 -9.71 -24.18
N THR A 495 -14.65 -8.70 -24.98
CA THR A 495 -15.32 -8.88 -26.28
C THR A 495 -14.55 -8.19 -27.40
N ALA A 496 -14.76 -8.62 -28.65
CA ALA A 496 -14.10 -8.04 -29.81
C ALA A 496 -14.68 -6.65 -30.15
N GLU A 497 -15.95 -6.43 -29.81
CA GLU A 497 -16.73 -5.22 -30.06
C GLU A 497 -16.31 -4.09 -29.13
N THR A 498 -15.96 -4.41 -27.89
CA THR A 498 -15.47 -3.42 -26.91
C THR A 498 -13.97 -3.18 -27.01
N TRP A 499 -13.20 -4.12 -27.58
CA TRP A 499 -11.76 -4.01 -27.74
C TRP A 499 -11.38 -3.37 -29.09
N PRO A 500 -10.42 -2.43 -29.15
CA PRO A 500 -9.66 -1.81 -28.05
C PRO A 500 -10.40 -0.67 -27.36
N CYS A 501 -11.45 -0.14 -27.98
CA CYS A 501 -12.30 0.88 -27.40
C CYS A 501 -13.75 0.74 -27.92
N TRP A 502 -14.71 0.95 -27.01
CA TRP A 502 -16.12 1.07 -27.36
C TRP A 502 -16.38 2.41 -28.05
N ARG A 503 -17.22 2.40 -29.11
CA ARG A 503 -17.51 3.59 -29.92
C ARG A 503 -18.96 4.09 -29.81
N GLY A 504 -19.83 3.34 -29.13
CA GLY A 504 -21.21 3.73 -28.89
C GLY A 504 -21.40 4.46 -27.57
N PRO A 505 -22.67 4.73 -27.17
CA PRO A 505 -22.99 5.23 -25.85
C PRO A 505 -22.45 4.32 -24.75
N GLU A 506 -21.89 4.88 -23.69
CA GLU A 506 -21.16 4.12 -22.66
C GLU A 506 -22.06 3.09 -21.96
N GLN A 507 -23.29 3.48 -21.66
CA GLN A 507 -24.29 2.63 -21.02
C GLN A 507 -24.54 1.34 -21.83
N GLN A 508 -24.62 1.45 -23.17
CA GLN A 508 -24.82 0.30 -24.05
C GLN A 508 -23.59 -0.61 -24.08
N GLY A 509 -22.39 -0.05 -24.03
CA GLY A 509 -21.15 -0.82 -23.97
C GLY A 509 -21.03 -1.62 -22.67
N VAL A 510 -21.44 -1.01 -21.54
CA VAL A 510 -21.50 -1.73 -20.26
C VAL A 510 -22.52 -2.85 -20.32
N LEU A 511 -23.73 -2.60 -20.82
CA LEU A 511 -24.75 -3.64 -21.00
C LEU A 511 -24.27 -4.78 -21.89
N HIS A 512 -23.54 -4.48 -22.98
CA HIS A 512 -22.95 -5.48 -23.85
C HIS A 512 -21.96 -6.38 -23.07
N LEU A 513 -21.09 -5.80 -22.25
CA LEU A 513 -20.15 -6.56 -21.42
C LEU A 513 -20.87 -7.44 -20.38
N LEU A 514 -21.87 -6.90 -19.68
CA LEU A 514 -22.63 -7.66 -18.68
C LEU A 514 -23.38 -8.84 -19.33
N ARG A 515 -23.92 -8.65 -20.53
CA ARG A 515 -24.55 -9.73 -21.31
C ARG A 515 -23.53 -10.76 -21.81
N SER A 516 -22.33 -10.34 -22.20
CA SER A 516 -21.28 -11.25 -22.68
C SER A 516 -20.82 -12.27 -21.64
N VAL A 517 -21.01 -11.95 -20.35
CA VAL A 517 -20.71 -12.85 -19.23
C VAL A 517 -21.96 -13.53 -18.67
N ASN A 518 -23.12 -13.39 -19.33
CA ASN A 518 -24.41 -13.90 -18.86
C ASN A 518 -24.76 -13.45 -17.43
N MET A 519 -24.50 -12.18 -17.09
CA MET A 519 -24.93 -11.65 -15.79
C MET A 519 -26.45 -11.44 -15.79
N ASP A 520 -27.13 -12.03 -14.81
CA ASP A 520 -28.58 -11.89 -14.65
C ASP A 520 -28.98 -10.42 -14.43
N THR A 521 -30.13 -10.04 -14.98
CA THR A 521 -30.60 -8.64 -14.99
C THR A 521 -31.02 -8.11 -13.62
N ASP A 522 -31.27 -8.99 -12.66
CA ASP A 522 -31.56 -8.62 -11.26
C ASP A 522 -30.29 -8.35 -10.44
N GLN A 523 -29.12 -8.75 -10.96
CA GLN A 523 -27.81 -8.57 -10.31
C GLN A 523 -27.19 -7.20 -10.57
N TYR A 524 -27.75 -6.39 -11.48
CA TYR A 524 -27.25 -5.05 -11.74
C TYR A 524 -28.35 -4.04 -12.02
N GLN A 525 -28.05 -2.76 -11.79
CA GLN A 525 -28.85 -1.64 -12.26
C GLN A 525 -27.96 -0.61 -12.94
N MET A 526 -28.51 0.05 -13.96
CA MET A 526 -27.84 1.12 -14.68
C MET A 526 -28.31 2.45 -14.11
N GLY A 527 -27.38 3.22 -13.56
CA GLY A 527 -27.63 4.60 -13.16
C GLY A 527 -27.57 5.54 -14.36
N ARG A 528 -27.49 6.85 -14.07
CA ARG A 528 -27.28 7.88 -15.09
C ARG A 528 -25.84 7.89 -15.62
N THR A 529 -24.86 7.66 -14.75
CA THR A 529 -23.43 7.71 -15.08
C THR A 529 -22.64 6.48 -14.62
N LYS A 530 -23.22 5.65 -13.75
CA LYS A 530 -22.57 4.51 -13.12
C LYS A 530 -23.34 3.21 -13.30
N VAL A 531 -22.60 2.10 -13.34
CA VAL A 531 -23.16 0.76 -13.19
C VAL A 531 -23.11 0.35 -11.73
N PHE A 532 -24.18 -0.27 -11.27
CA PHE A 532 -24.34 -0.77 -9.91
C PHE A 532 -24.54 -2.28 -9.97
N VAL A 533 -23.72 -3.05 -9.26
CA VAL A 533 -23.76 -4.51 -9.20
C VAL A 533 -24.06 -4.94 -7.77
N LYS A 534 -25.07 -5.80 -7.62
CA LYS A 534 -25.65 -6.19 -6.33
C LYS A 534 -24.72 -7.14 -5.59
N ASN A 535 -24.39 -8.26 -6.22
CA ASN A 535 -23.59 -9.33 -5.61
C ASN A 535 -22.12 -9.27 -6.04
N PRO A 536 -21.15 -9.37 -5.10
CA PRO A 536 -19.73 -9.47 -5.41
C PRO A 536 -19.37 -10.64 -6.32
N GLU A 537 -20.11 -11.75 -6.22
CA GLU A 537 -19.92 -12.96 -7.02
C GLU A 537 -20.07 -12.68 -8.52
N SER A 538 -21.03 -11.83 -8.90
CA SER A 538 -21.22 -11.37 -10.28
C SER A 538 -20.03 -10.54 -10.79
N LEU A 539 -19.37 -9.79 -9.90
CA LEU A 539 -18.15 -9.07 -10.25
C LEU A 539 -16.94 -10.00 -10.42
N PHE A 540 -16.83 -11.06 -9.59
CA PHE A 540 -15.74 -12.02 -9.72
C PHE A 540 -15.77 -12.75 -11.06
N LEU A 541 -16.96 -13.04 -11.60
CA LEU A 541 -17.12 -13.60 -12.94
C LEU A 541 -16.44 -12.72 -14.02
N LEU A 542 -16.63 -11.40 -13.97
CA LEU A 542 -16.00 -10.45 -14.89
C LEU A 542 -14.48 -10.44 -14.76
N GLU A 543 -13.96 -10.52 -13.53
CA GLU A 543 -12.52 -10.55 -13.27
C GLU A 543 -11.88 -11.85 -13.76
N GLU A 544 -12.50 -13.00 -13.50
CA GLU A 544 -11.99 -14.29 -13.93
C GLU A 544 -11.96 -14.41 -15.46
N MET A 545 -13.04 -13.99 -16.13
CA MET A 545 -13.09 -13.97 -17.60
C MET A 545 -12.03 -13.03 -18.19
N ARG A 546 -11.76 -11.91 -17.52
CA ARG A 546 -10.73 -10.95 -17.92
C ARG A 546 -9.33 -11.55 -17.78
N GLU A 547 -9.07 -12.25 -16.69
CA GLU A 547 -7.78 -12.92 -16.45
C GLU A 547 -7.47 -13.96 -17.53
N ARG A 548 -8.46 -14.78 -17.90
CA ARG A 548 -8.33 -15.78 -18.99
C ARG A 548 -7.97 -15.18 -20.36
N LYS A 549 -8.34 -13.91 -20.62
CA LYS A 549 -7.98 -13.24 -21.89
C LYS A 549 -6.50 -12.89 -21.96
N PHE A 550 -5.84 -12.60 -20.83
CA PHE A 550 -4.45 -12.15 -20.84
C PHE A 550 -3.50 -13.17 -21.46
N ASP A 551 -3.69 -14.46 -21.17
CA ASP A 551 -2.88 -15.53 -21.74
C ASP A 551 -2.92 -15.56 -23.28
N THR A 552 -4.10 -15.31 -23.85
CA THR A 552 -4.29 -15.30 -25.31
C THR A 552 -3.54 -14.14 -25.95
N PHE A 553 -3.63 -12.94 -25.36
CA PHE A 553 -2.90 -11.77 -25.86
C PHE A 553 -1.39 -11.91 -25.65
N ALA A 554 -0.95 -12.44 -24.51
CA ALA A 554 0.45 -12.73 -24.23
C ALA A 554 1.04 -13.69 -25.27
N ARG A 555 0.35 -14.80 -25.58
CA ARG A 555 0.76 -15.75 -26.63
C ARG A 555 0.83 -15.09 -28.02
N THR A 556 -0.11 -14.20 -28.33
CA THR A 556 -0.13 -13.47 -29.61
C THR A 556 1.10 -12.57 -29.74
N ILE A 557 1.43 -11.81 -28.69
CA ILE A 557 2.61 -10.95 -28.63
C ILE A 557 3.89 -11.80 -28.71
N GLN A 558 3.99 -12.87 -27.93
CA GLN A 558 5.13 -13.78 -27.96
C GLN A 558 5.36 -14.39 -29.34
N LYS A 559 4.30 -14.84 -30.03
CA LYS A 559 4.38 -15.38 -31.39
C LYS A 559 4.87 -14.32 -32.38
N ALA A 560 4.35 -13.09 -32.30
CA ALA A 560 4.78 -11.99 -33.14
C ALA A 560 6.26 -11.64 -32.91
N TRP A 561 6.69 -11.56 -31.64
CA TRP A 561 8.07 -11.26 -31.26
C TRP A 561 9.05 -12.36 -31.71
N ARG A 562 8.72 -13.64 -31.47
CA ARG A 562 9.54 -14.77 -31.93
C ARG A 562 9.67 -14.77 -33.45
N ARG A 563 8.58 -14.50 -34.18
CA ARG A 563 8.59 -14.40 -35.65
C ARG A 563 9.48 -13.25 -36.12
N TYR A 564 9.38 -12.09 -35.49
CA TYR A 564 10.22 -10.93 -35.80
C TYR A 564 11.71 -11.24 -35.60
N ASN A 565 12.09 -11.82 -34.46
CA ASN A 565 13.47 -12.17 -34.18
C ASN A 565 14.01 -13.26 -35.12
N ALA A 566 13.20 -14.28 -35.42
CA ALA A 566 13.58 -15.32 -36.38
C ALA A 566 13.82 -14.73 -37.76
N ARG A 567 12.95 -13.83 -38.23
CA ARG A 567 13.10 -13.14 -39.52
C ARG A 567 14.34 -12.25 -39.54
N LYS A 568 14.56 -11.45 -38.50
CA LYS A 568 15.75 -10.59 -38.39
C LYS A 568 17.05 -11.40 -38.44
N LYS A 569 17.11 -12.52 -37.72
CA LYS A 569 18.27 -13.42 -37.72
C LYS A 569 18.50 -14.05 -39.10
N TYR A 570 17.42 -14.43 -39.79
CA TYR A 570 17.50 -14.98 -41.13
C TYR A 570 18.01 -13.96 -42.16
N GLU A 571 17.50 -12.72 -42.09
CA GLU A 571 17.97 -11.61 -42.92
C GLU A 571 19.46 -11.31 -42.67
N GLN A 572 19.90 -11.30 -41.40
CA GLN A 572 21.31 -11.11 -41.05
C GLN A 572 22.21 -12.22 -41.62
N MET A 573 21.83 -13.49 -41.49
CA MET A 573 22.62 -14.61 -42.03
C MET A 573 22.74 -14.54 -43.56
N ARG A 574 21.72 -14.03 -44.25
CA ARG A 574 21.77 -13.81 -45.71
C ARG A 574 22.69 -12.66 -46.10
N GLU A 575 22.68 -11.57 -45.34
CA GLU A 575 23.59 -10.44 -45.55
C GLU A 575 25.06 -10.87 -45.37
N GLU A 576 25.38 -11.55 -44.25
CA GLU A 576 26.71 -12.10 -43.98
C GLU A 576 27.19 -13.05 -45.10
N ALA A 577 26.31 -13.90 -45.63
CA ALA A 577 26.64 -14.80 -46.74
C ALA A 577 26.85 -14.08 -48.07
N SER A 578 26.10 -13.01 -48.32
CA SER A 578 26.30 -12.16 -49.48
C SER A 578 27.65 -11.45 -49.41
N ASP A 579 28.02 -10.91 -48.24
CA ASP A 579 29.26 -10.13 -48.06
C ASP A 579 30.54 -10.93 -48.39
N ILE A 580 30.56 -12.25 -48.11
CA ILE A 580 31.72 -13.12 -48.41
C ILE A 580 32.18 -13.05 -49.87
N LEU A 581 31.26 -12.83 -50.80
CA LEU A 581 31.54 -12.80 -52.25
C LEU A 581 31.45 -11.39 -52.84
N TYR A 582 31.13 -10.37 -52.03
CA TYR A 582 30.89 -9.01 -52.49
C TYR A 582 32.17 -8.39 -53.06
N ASN A 583 32.05 -7.68 -54.19
CA ASN A 583 33.15 -7.12 -54.99
C ASN A 583 34.19 -8.12 -55.53
N SER A 584 34.10 -9.40 -55.17
CA SER A 584 35.10 -10.41 -55.53
C SER A 584 34.64 -11.38 -56.64
N LYS A 585 33.34 -11.74 -56.69
CA LYS A 585 32.77 -12.68 -57.67
C LYS A 585 31.47 -12.16 -58.31
N GLU A 586 31.32 -12.34 -59.62
CA GLU A 586 30.08 -12.01 -60.33
C GLU A 586 28.89 -12.82 -59.80
N ARG A 587 27.69 -12.22 -59.79
CA ARG A 587 26.50 -12.85 -59.21
C ARG A 587 25.62 -13.48 -60.28
N ARG A 588 25.11 -14.69 -60.02
CA ARG A 588 24.05 -15.25 -60.84
C ARG A 588 22.75 -14.52 -60.56
N LYS A 589 21.96 -14.25 -61.60
CA LYS A 589 20.66 -13.58 -61.50
C LYS A 589 19.73 -14.26 -60.49
N ASN A 590 19.78 -15.59 -60.41
CA ASN A 590 18.92 -16.39 -59.53
C ASN A 590 19.52 -16.70 -58.15
N SER A 591 20.76 -16.27 -57.84
CA SER A 591 21.39 -16.56 -56.54
C SER A 591 21.17 -15.50 -55.47
N ILE A 592 20.87 -14.25 -55.86
CA ILE A 592 20.78 -13.10 -54.92
C ILE A 592 19.57 -13.22 -54.00
N ASN A 593 18.43 -13.68 -54.51
CA ASN A 593 17.17 -13.73 -53.76
C ASN A 593 16.80 -15.14 -53.26
N ARG A 594 17.76 -16.08 -53.25
CA ARG A 594 17.49 -17.48 -52.91
C ARG A 594 17.36 -17.67 -51.40
N ASN A 595 16.35 -18.42 -50.97
CA ASN A 595 16.22 -18.82 -49.57
C ASN A 595 17.24 -19.92 -49.23
N PHE A 596 17.97 -19.74 -48.12
CA PHE A 596 18.80 -20.75 -47.49
C PHE A 596 17.94 -21.76 -46.72
N VAL A 597 18.19 -23.05 -46.94
CA VAL A 597 17.43 -24.20 -46.39
C VAL A 597 18.32 -25.07 -45.48
N GLY A 598 19.62 -25.09 -45.70
CA GLY A 598 20.59 -25.97 -45.05
C GLY A 598 20.60 -27.37 -45.65
N ASP A 599 19.59 -28.17 -45.34
CA ASP A 599 19.51 -29.57 -45.76
C ASP A 599 18.69 -29.74 -47.06
N TYR A 600 19.37 -29.78 -48.20
CA TYR A 600 18.77 -30.01 -49.52
C TYR A 600 18.67 -31.49 -49.90
N LEU A 601 19.24 -32.40 -49.10
CA LEU A 601 19.15 -33.84 -49.31
C LEU A 601 17.98 -34.48 -48.55
N GLY A 602 17.45 -33.78 -47.54
CA GLY A 602 16.39 -34.28 -46.66
C GLY A 602 16.90 -35.44 -45.80
N LEU A 603 18.03 -35.23 -45.10
CA LEU A 603 18.71 -36.27 -44.33
C LEU A 603 17.85 -36.88 -43.22
N GLU A 604 16.82 -36.19 -42.73
CA GLU A 604 15.83 -36.78 -41.81
C GLU A 604 15.14 -38.02 -42.38
N GLN A 605 14.95 -38.09 -43.70
CA GLN A 605 14.27 -39.18 -44.39
C GLN A 605 15.25 -40.17 -45.05
N ARG A 606 16.56 -40.02 -44.84
CA ARG A 606 17.63 -40.82 -45.47
C ARG A 606 18.58 -41.45 -44.44
N PRO A 607 18.14 -42.51 -43.74
CA PRO A 607 18.97 -43.20 -42.73
C PRO A 607 20.31 -43.72 -43.29
N GLU A 608 20.33 -44.11 -44.57
CA GLU A 608 21.52 -44.58 -45.30
C GLU A 608 22.63 -43.52 -45.43
N LEU A 609 22.31 -42.23 -45.35
CA LEU A 609 23.32 -41.16 -45.29
C LEU A 609 23.65 -40.79 -43.85
N ARG A 610 22.66 -40.84 -42.94
CA ARG A 610 22.86 -40.53 -41.51
C ARG A 610 23.78 -41.52 -40.81
N GLN A 611 23.92 -42.76 -41.31
CA GLN A 611 24.81 -43.76 -40.72
C GLN A 611 26.29 -43.32 -40.65
N PHE A 612 26.70 -42.36 -41.50
CA PHE A 612 28.07 -41.82 -41.51
C PHE A 612 28.28 -40.67 -40.52
N LEU A 613 27.21 -40.19 -39.87
CA LEU A 613 27.23 -39.08 -38.91
C LEU A 613 27.09 -39.61 -37.48
N ALA A 614 27.52 -38.84 -36.48
CA ALA A 614 27.33 -39.22 -35.09
C ALA A 614 25.84 -39.14 -34.68
N LYS A 615 25.47 -39.90 -33.64
CA LYS A 615 24.10 -39.92 -33.10
C LYS A 615 23.65 -38.51 -32.70
N ARG A 616 22.49 -38.08 -33.21
CA ARG A 616 21.90 -36.73 -33.00
C ARG A 616 22.79 -35.57 -33.45
N GLU A 617 23.74 -35.81 -34.36
CA GLU A 617 24.53 -34.73 -34.93
C GLU A 617 23.65 -33.80 -35.76
N ARG A 618 23.78 -32.50 -35.50
CA ARG A 618 23.08 -31.45 -36.24
C ARG A 618 23.73 -31.29 -37.60
N VAL A 619 22.91 -31.27 -38.65
CA VAL A 619 23.33 -30.93 -40.01
C VAL A 619 23.17 -29.43 -40.20
N ASP A 620 24.23 -28.74 -40.61
CA ASP A 620 24.17 -27.33 -40.96
C ASP A 620 23.89 -27.14 -42.46
N PHE A 621 24.48 -27.99 -43.30
CA PHE A 621 24.26 -27.97 -44.74
C PHE A 621 24.40 -29.37 -45.36
N ALA A 622 23.58 -29.68 -46.37
CA ALA A 622 23.69 -30.91 -47.15
C ALA A 622 23.23 -30.68 -48.60
N ASP A 623 24.06 -31.05 -49.58
CA ASP A 623 23.78 -30.87 -51.02
C ASP A 623 24.43 -31.99 -51.86
N SER A 624 23.87 -32.26 -53.04
CA SER A 624 24.46 -33.17 -54.02
C SER A 624 25.33 -32.40 -55.02
N VAL A 625 26.65 -32.44 -54.81
CA VAL A 625 27.64 -31.67 -55.55
C VAL A 625 28.30 -32.48 -56.65
N THR A 626 28.84 -31.79 -57.67
CA THR A 626 29.69 -32.43 -58.68
C THR A 626 31.15 -32.30 -58.24
N LYS A 627 31.85 -33.42 -58.06
CA LYS A 627 33.29 -33.45 -57.78
C LYS A 627 34.08 -33.84 -59.03
N PHE A 628 35.20 -33.16 -59.26
CA PHE A 628 36.10 -33.47 -60.36
C PHE A 628 37.31 -34.28 -59.87
N ASP A 629 37.76 -35.24 -60.69
CA ASP A 629 38.94 -36.05 -60.43
C ASP A 629 40.22 -35.47 -61.10
N ARG A 630 41.34 -36.19 -60.99
CA ARG A 630 42.64 -35.78 -61.57
C ARG A 630 42.67 -35.69 -63.10
N ARG A 631 41.67 -36.26 -63.78
CA ARG A 631 41.45 -36.23 -65.23
C ARG A 631 40.29 -35.31 -65.61
N PHE A 632 39.80 -34.51 -64.66
CA PHE A 632 38.64 -33.62 -64.82
C PHE A 632 37.33 -34.35 -65.15
N LYS A 633 37.21 -35.64 -64.82
CA LYS A 633 35.95 -36.35 -64.94
C LYS A 633 35.04 -35.99 -63.76
N SER A 634 33.81 -35.61 -64.07
CA SER A 634 32.78 -35.25 -63.09
C SER A 634 32.16 -36.50 -62.45
N ILE A 635 31.97 -36.47 -61.13
CA ILE A 635 31.30 -37.52 -60.37
C ILE A 635 30.43 -36.89 -59.29
N LYS A 636 29.17 -37.30 -59.15
CA LYS A 636 28.28 -36.84 -58.07
C LYS A 636 28.74 -37.31 -56.69
N ARG A 637 28.65 -36.42 -55.71
CA ARG A 637 28.96 -36.66 -54.30
C ARG A 637 27.94 -35.93 -53.44
N ASP A 638 27.55 -36.54 -52.34
CA ASP A 638 26.76 -35.87 -51.33
C ASP A 638 27.73 -35.19 -50.35
N LEU A 639 27.64 -33.86 -50.27
CA LEU A 639 28.44 -33.00 -49.42
C LEU A 639 27.62 -32.62 -48.20
N ILE A 640 28.09 -33.00 -47.02
CA ILE A 640 27.43 -32.69 -45.75
C ILE A 640 28.38 -31.89 -44.86
N LEU A 641 27.90 -30.76 -44.33
CA LEU A 641 28.56 -29.94 -43.33
C LEU A 641 27.83 -30.06 -41.99
N THR A 642 28.61 -30.28 -40.95
CA THR A 642 28.16 -30.37 -39.56
C THR A 642 29.10 -29.56 -38.67
N PRO A 643 28.75 -29.35 -37.39
CA PRO A 643 29.68 -28.78 -36.42
C PRO A 643 30.97 -29.60 -36.20
N LYS A 644 31.05 -30.87 -36.62
CA LYS A 644 32.25 -31.70 -36.45
C LYS A 644 33.14 -31.80 -37.68
N GLY A 645 32.64 -31.43 -38.86
CA GLY A 645 33.42 -31.48 -40.09
C GLY A 645 32.57 -31.63 -41.35
N ILE A 646 33.28 -31.85 -42.45
CA ILE A 646 32.72 -31.99 -43.80
C ILE A 646 32.82 -33.45 -44.25
N TYR A 647 31.74 -34.00 -44.77
CA TYR A 647 31.65 -35.37 -45.25
C TYR A 647 31.36 -35.36 -46.75
N LEU A 648 32.14 -36.13 -47.52
CA LEU A 648 31.87 -36.44 -48.92
C LEU A 648 31.50 -37.90 -49.04
N ILE A 649 30.23 -38.16 -49.35
CA ILE A 649 29.69 -39.50 -49.55
C ILE A 649 29.52 -39.73 -51.05
N GLY A 650 29.78 -40.94 -51.52
CA GLY A 650 29.56 -41.29 -52.92
C GLY A 650 29.16 -42.75 -53.06
N LEU A 651 28.60 -43.06 -54.23
CA LEU A 651 28.13 -44.41 -54.53
C LEU A 651 29.28 -45.30 -55.00
N GLU A 652 29.31 -46.55 -54.53
CA GLU A 652 30.18 -47.62 -55.04
C GLU A 652 29.39 -48.90 -55.30
N LYS A 653 29.76 -49.60 -56.37
CA LYS A 653 29.27 -50.97 -56.62
C LYS A 653 30.08 -51.94 -55.78
N VAL A 654 29.42 -52.71 -54.91
CA VAL A 654 30.06 -53.71 -54.05
C VAL A 654 30.73 -54.77 -54.93
N LYS A 655 32.05 -54.96 -54.74
CA LYS A 655 32.88 -55.82 -55.62
C LYS A 655 33.01 -57.27 -55.15
N LYS A 656 32.75 -57.55 -53.87
CA LYS A 656 32.95 -58.85 -53.21
C LYS A 656 31.85 -59.08 -52.15
N GLY A 657 31.53 -60.34 -51.84
CA GLY A 657 30.54 -60.71 -50.83
C GLY A 657 29.12 -60.95 -51.38
N PRO A 658 28.15 -61.31 -50.51
CA PRO A 658 26.78 -61.66 -50.89
C PRO A 658 26.00 -60.50 -51.55
N GLU A 659 26.43 -59.26 -51.33
CA GLU A 659 25.83 -58.06 -51.92
C GLU A 659 26.55 -57.59 -53.19
N LYS A 660 27.42 -58.43 -53.77
CA LYS A 660 28.18 -58.11 -54.97
C LYS A 660 27.25 -57.65 -56.08
N GLY A 661 27.52 -56.45 -56.60
CA GLY A 661 26.74 -55.84 -57.66
C GLY A 661 25.75 -54.77 -57.19
N GLN A 662 25.42 -54.70 -55.91
CA GLN A 662 24.60 -53.62 -55.35
C GLN A 662 25.38 -52.31 -55.28
N ILE A 663 24.68 -51.20 -55.46
CA ILE A 663 25.22 -49.84 -55.30
C ILE A 663 24.93 -49.41 -53.86
N LYS A 664 25.97 -49.04 -53.11
CA LYS A 664 25.85 -48.54 -51.73
C LYS A 664 26.53 -47.20 -51.57
N GLU A 665 26.02 -46.38 -50.65
CA GLU A 665 26.66 -45.18 -50.17
C GLU A 665 27.93 -45.55 -49.40
N VAL A 666 29.02 -44.83 -49.69
CA VAL A 666 30.30 -45.02 -49.02
C VAL A 666 30.89 -43.65 -48.70
N LEU A 667 31.32 -43.48 -47.45
CA LEU A 667 32.08 -42.30 -47.04
C LEU A 667 33.42 -42.27 -47.79
N LYS A 668 33.55 -41.34 -48.74
CA LYS A 668 34.77 -41.17 -49.54
C LYS A 668 35.81 -40.35 -48.82
N ARG A 669 35.37 -39.38 -48.04
CA ARG A 669 36.24 -38.46 -47.31
C ARG A 669 35.50 -37.80 -46.17
N LYS A 670 36.17 -37.69 -45.02
CA LYS A 670 35.82 -36.79 -43.93
C LYS A 670 36.94 -35.76 -43.79
N MET A 671 36.61 -34.49 -43.70
CA MET A 671 37.55 -33.39 -43.52
C MET A 671 37.23 -32.67 -42.21
N GLU A 672 38.24 -32.52 -41.36
CA GLU A 672 38.14 -31.77 -40.11
C GLU A 672 38.55 -30.32 -40.34
N PHE A 673 37.93 -29.38 -39.63
CA PHE A 673 38.18 -27.95 -39.83
C PHE A 673 39.64 -27.55 -39.62
N ALA A 674 40.36 -28.22 -38.70
CA ALA A 674 41.77 -27.97 -38.43
C ALA A 674 42.67 -28.21 -39.66
N ASN A 675 42.26 -29.09 -40.58
CA ASN A 675 43.05 -29.43 -41.77
C ASN A 675 42.69 -28.58 -42.99
N ILE A 676 41.62 -27.77 -42.92
CA ILE A 676 41.21 -26.89 -44.01
C ILE A 676 42.12 -25.66 -44.01
N THR A 677 42.77 -25.39 -45.15
CA THR A 677 43.71 -24.29 -45.29
C THR A 677 43.09 -23.07 -45.99
N GLY A 678 41.98 -23.27 -46.72
CA GLY A 678 41.21 -22.19 -47.34
C GLY A 678 40.28 -22.66 -48.44
N VAL A 679 39.65 -21.70 -49.12
CA VAL A 679 38.81 -21.94 -50.31
C VAL A 679 39.22 -21.01 -51.43
N SER A 680 39.38 -21.54 -52.65
CA SER A 680 39.55 -20.71 -53.84
C SER A 680 38.31 -20.73 -54.72
N LEU A 681 37.94 -19.56 -55.26
CA LEU A 681 36.87 -19.38 -56.23
C LEU A 681 37.37 -18.60 -57.46
N SER A 682 36.67 -18.76 -58.58
CA SER A 682 36.85 -17.83 -59.71
C SER A 682 36.15 -16.49 -59.42
N SER A 683 36.49 -15.46 -60.20
CA SER A 683 35.80 -14.17 -60.12
C SER A 683 34.53 -14.07 -60.99
N ARG A 684 34.19 -15.12 -61.74
CA ARG A 684 33.04 -15.20 -62.68
C ARG A 684 31.78 -15.77 -62.02
N GLN A 685 30.64 -15.78 -62.72
CA GLN A 685 29.36 -16.23 -62.15
C GLN A 685 29.19 -17.75 -61.96
N ASP A 686 30.23 -18.55 -62.17
CA ASP A 686 30.20 -20.01 -62.09
C ASP A 686 29.97 -20.55 -60.66
N ASP A 687 29.68 -21.85 -60.55
CA ASP A 687 29.41 -22.57 -59.30
C ASP A 687 30.58 -23.39 -58.73
N PHE A 688 31.79 -23.16 -59.25
CA PHE A 688 32.97 -23.91 -58.87
C PHE A 688 33.66 -23.28 -57.67
N PHE A 689 34.18 -24.15 -56.81
CA PHE A 689 35.05 -23.78 -55.71
C PHE A 689 36.03 -24.93 -55.44
N ILE A 690 37.19 -24.57 -54.90
CA ILE A 690 38.23 -25.51 -54.50
C ILE A 690 38.34 -25.44 -52.99
N LEU A 691 38.07 -26.56 -52.33
CA LEU A 691 38.30 -26.70 -50.91
C LEU A 691 39.74 -27.19 -50.70
N HIS A 692 40.58 -26.36 -50.09
CA HIS A 692 41.98 -26.66 -49.80
C HIS A 692 42.14 -27.33 -48.45
N GLU A 693 42.89 -28.43 -48.44
CA GLU A 693 43.12 -29.24 -47.24
C GLU A 693 44.56 -29.74 -47.23
N ALA A 694 45.08 -30.03 -46.03
CA ALA A 694 46.49 -30.38 -45.82
C ALA A 694 47.02 -31.52 -46.74
N GLN A 695 46.21 -32.56 -47.01
CA GLN A 695 46.61 -33.71 -47.81
C GLN A 695 46.42 -33.48 -49.32
N TYR A 696 45.22 -33.12 -49.75
CA TYR A 696 44.89 -32.85 -51.15
C TYR A 696 43.56 -32.08 -51.28
N ASP A 697 43.38 -31.37 -52.39
CA ASP A 697 42.26 -30.45 -52.57
C ASP A 697 41.05 -31.14 -53.22
N SER A 698 39.87 -30.52 -53.08
CA SER A 698 38.64 -30.96 -53.75
C SER A 698 38.07 -29.86 -54.64
N LEU A 699 38.13 -30.07 -55.96
CA LEU A 699 37.39 -29.26 -56.94
C LEU A 699 35.93 -29.71 -56.98
N LEU A 700 35.03 -28.81 -56.59
CA LEU A 700 33.61 -29.03 -56.42
C LEU A 700 32.79 -27.98 -57.18
N GLU A 701 31.60 -28.37 -57.62
CA GLU A 701 30.60 -27.49 -58.21
C GLU A 701 29.27 -27.67 -57.45
N SER A 702 28.73 -26.57 -56.94
CA SER A 702 27.46 -26.53 -56.20
C SER A 702 26.66 -25.27 -56.50
N ASN A 703 25.37 -25.46 -56.82
CA ASN A 703 24.40 -24.37 -56.96
C ASN A 703 24.15 -23.59 -55.65
N PHE A 704 24.57 -24.14 -54.51
CA PHE A 704 24.35 -23.59 -53.18
C PHE A 704 25.67 -23.15 -52.51
N LYS A 705 26.73 -22.95 -53.30
CA LYS A 705 28.07 -22.56 -52.80
C LYS A 705 28.06 -21.40 -51.82
N THR A 706 27.21 -20.38 -52.01
CA THR A 706 27.17 -19.18 -51.16
C THR A 706 26.73 -19.51 -49.74
N GLU A 707 25.69 -20.34 -49.61
CA GLU A 707 25.19 -20.82 -48.32
C GLU A 707 26.20 -21.76 -47.65
N PHE A 708 26.75 -22.71 -48.42
CA PHE A 708 27.79 -23.62 -47.94
C PHE A 708 29.01 -22.86 -47.40
N LEU A 709 29.51 -21.86 -48.13
CA LEU A 709 30.69 -21.08 -47.74
C LEU A 709 30.44 -20.20 -46.52
N SER A 710 29.25 -19.62 -46.39
CA SER A 710 28.87 -18.86 -45.20
C SER A 710 28.87 -19.75 -43.95
N LEU A 711 28.23 -20.90 -44.03
CA LEU A 711 28.18 -21.87 -42.93
C LEU A 711 29.57 -22.45 -42.64
N LEU A 712 30.35 -22.78 -43.67
CA LEU A 712 31.71 -23.28 -43.54
C LEU A 712 32.63 -22.24 -42.87
N SER A 713 32.63 -20.99 -43.34
CA SER A 713 33.44 -19.91 -42.77
C SER A 713 33.12 -19.71 -41.30
N LYS A 714 31.83 -19.73 -40.95
CA LYS A 714 31.37 -19.63 -39.57
C LYS A 714 31.84 -20.79 -38.70
N ARG A 715 31.67 -22.04 -39.15
CA ARG A 715 32.12 -23.22 -38.39
C ARG A 715 33.63 -23.29 -38.27
N TYR A 716 34.35 -22.91 -39.32
CA TYR A 716 35.80 -22.80 -39.29
C TYR A 716 36.25 -21.79 -38.23
N GLU A 717 35.65 -20.60 -38.19
CA GLU A 717 35.98 -19.57 -37.19
C GLU A 717 35.61 -20.00 -35.76
N GLU A 718 34.44 -20.61 -35.56
CA GLU A 718 34.02 -21.13 -34.26
C GLU A 718 34.98 -22.21 -33.71
N VAL A 719 35.47 -23.11 -34.58
CA VAL A 719 36.33 -24.24 -34.16
C VAL A 719 37.81 -23.85 -34.07
N THR A 720 38.32 -23.07 -35.03
CA THR A 720 39.75 -22.73 -35.13
C THR A 720 40.11 -21.39 -34.49
N GLN A 721 39.12 -20.57 -34.15
CA GLN A 721 39.28 -19.18 -33.68
C GLN A 721 40.05 -18.30 -34.68
N ARG A 722 40.03 -18.66 -35.97
CA ARG A 722 40.68 -17.94 -37.08
C ARG A 722 39.70 -17.76 -38.23
N LYS A 723 39.80 -16.64 -38.96
CA LYS A 723 39.01 -16.44 -40.18
C LYS A 723 39.54 -17.33 -41.31
N MET A 724 38.63 -17.99 -42.02
CA MET A 724 38.98 -18.82 -43.16
C MET A 724 39.45 -17.96 -44.34
N THR A 725 40.58 -18.33 -44.94
CA THR A 725 41.07 -17.65 -46.15
C THR A 725 40.23 -18.02 -47.35
N ILE A 726 39.64 -17.02 -48.01
CA ILE A 726 38.89 -17.17 -49.28
C ILE A 726 39.58 -16.33 -50.35
N SER A 727 40.07 -16.97 -51.40
CA SER A 727 40.80 -16.33 -52.50
C SER A 727 40.01 -16.36 -53.81
N PHE A 728 40.23 -15.34 -54.63
CA PHE A 728 39.54 -15.18 -55.92
C PHE A 728 40.55 -15.02 -57.05
N SER A 729 40.53 -15.92 -58.03
CA SER A 729 41.38 -15.86 -59.23
C SER A 729 40.74 -16.62 -60.37
N ASP A 730 40.83 -16.10 -61.59
CA ASP A 730 40.35 -16.81 -62.79
C ASP A 730 41.33 -17.92 -63.22
N ARG A 731 42.48 -18.05 -62.57
CA ARG A 731 43.41 -19.18 -62.70
C ARG A 731 43.63 -19.80 -61.32
N LEU A 732 43.02 -20.96 -61.10
CA LEU A 732 43.08 -21.69 -59.83
C LEU A 732 43.96 -22.93 -59.94
N GLU A 733 44.74 -23.22 -58.92
CA GLU A 733 45.57 -24.42 -58.83
C GLU A 733 45.10 -25.29 -57.66
N PHE A 734 45.06 -26.60 -57.86
CA PHE A 734 44.69 -27.54 -56.80
C PHE A 734 45.55 -28.80 -56.79
N LYS A 735 45.83 -29.28 -55.58
CA LYS A 735 46.63 -30.48 -55.33
C LYS A 735 45.76 -31.72 -55.49
N VAL A 736 46.18 -32.68 -56.32
CA VAL A 736 45.47 -33.96 -56.48
C VAL A 736 46.02 -35.01 -55.51
N LYS A 737 45.18 -35.98 -55.15
CA LYS A 737 45.58 -37.12 -54.31
C LYS A 737 46.74 -37.89 -54.95
N LYS A 738 47.78 -38.19 -54.16
CA LYS A 738 48.93 -39.00 -54.56
C LYS A 738 48.54 -40.47 -54.69
N GLU A 739 48.64 -41.02 -55.90
CA GLU A 739 48.47 -42.45 -56.19
C GLU A 739 49.71 -42.96 -56.96
N GLY A 740 50.49 -43.87 -56.35
CA GLY A 740 51.67 -44.50 -56.95
C GLY A 740 53.00 -43.71 -56.85
N TRP A 741 54.08 -44.30 -57.40
CA TRP A 741 55.42 -43.69 -57.46
C TRP A 741 55.45 -42.62 -58.56
N GLY A 742 55.58 -41.35 -58.16
CA GLY A 742 55.52 -40.17 -59.06
C GLY A 742 54.34 -39.20 -58.83
N GLY A 743 53.51 -39.42 -57.80
CA GLY A 743 52.29 -38.63 -57.56
C GLY A 743 52.50 -37.38 -56.70
N GLY A 744 52.45 -36.20 -57.30
CA GLY A 744 52.39 -34.91 -56.60
C GLY A 744 52.13 -33.77 -57.57
N THR A 745 51.38 -34.02 -58.66
CA THR A 745 51.15 -32.99 -59.68
C THR A 745 49.93 -32.17 -59.35
N SER A 746 50.09 -30.85 -59.31
CA SER A 746 48.96 -29.93 -59.31
C SER A 746 48.22 -29.96 -60.65
N ARG A 747 46.97 -29.49 -60.62
CA ARG A 747 46.12 -29.27 -61.77
C ARG A 747 45.65 -27.83 -61.76
N VAL A 748 45.44 -27.27 -62.94
CA VAL A 748 45.03 -25.88 -63.10
C VAL A 748 43.61 -25.82 -63.67
N VAL A 749 42.78 -24.93 -63.15
CA VAL A 749 41.47 -24.58 -63.69
C VAL A 749 41.53 -23.13 -64.14
N VAL A 750 41.23 -22.87 -65.41
CA VAL A 750 41.23 -21.52 -65.99
C VAL A 750 39.81 -21.15 -66.37
N PHE A 751 39.33 -20.02 -65.85
CA PHE A 751 38.02 -19.46 -66.14
C PHE A 751 38.15 -18.36 -67.18
N GLN A 752 37.33 -18.43 -68.22
CA GLN A 752 37.30 -17.45 -69.30
C GLN A 752 35.86 -17.08 -69.68
N ARG A 753 35.74 -16.00 -70.46
CA ARG A 753 34.43 -15.53 -70.94
C ARG A 753 33.88 -16.50 -71.98
N GLY A 754 32.65 -16.94 -71.79
CA GLY A 754 31.90 -17.83 -72.69
C GLY A 754 30.54 -17.24 -73.08
N GLN A 755 29.64 -18.10 -73.57
CA GLN A 755 28.26 -17.74 -73.90
C GLN A 755 27.29 -18.56 -73.04
N GLY A 756 26.24 -17.90 -72.52
CA GLY A 756 25.20 -18.52 -71.69
C GLY A 756 25.54 -18.66 -70.21
N ASP A 757 24.53 -19.01 -69.41
CA ASP A 757 24.63 -19.11 -67.94
C ASP A 757 25.17 -20.46 -67.45
N LEU A 758 25.31 -21.46 -68.35
CA LEU A 758 25.86 -22.77 -68.04
C LEU A 758 27.35 -22.84 -68.41
N ALA A 759 28.16 -23.39 -67.50
CA ALA A 759 29.59 -23.53 -67.71
C ALA A 759 29.93 -24.61 -68.75
N GLN A 760 30.73 -24.25 -69.75
CA GLN A 760 31.26 -25.18 -70.76
C GLN A 760 32.67 -25.63 -70.37
N LEU A 761 32.89 -26.94 -70.28
CA LEU A 761 34.11 -27.57 -69.77
C LEU A 761 34.96 -28.12 -70.93
N LYS A 762 36.20 -27.65 -71.07
CA LYS A 762 37.17 -28.16 -72.05
C LYS A 762 38.45 -28.65 -71.33
N PRO A 763 38.60 -29.96 -71.07
CA PRO A 763 39.82 -30.49 -70.47
C PRO A 763 40.97 -30.52 -71.49
N GLY A 764 42.16 -30.10 -71.09
CA GLY A 764 43.39 -30.09 -71.89
C GLY A 764 44.62 -30.41 -71.05
N GLY A 765 45.08 -31.66 -71.10
CA GLY A 765 46.26 -32.11 -70.36
C GLY A 765 46.12 -31.94 -68.85
N LYS A 766 46.93 -31.04 -68.25
CA LYS A 766 46.89 -30.70 -66.81
C LYS A 766 45.95 -29.53 -66.48
N THR A 767 45.27 -28.97 -67.48
CA THR A 767 44.44 -27.76 -67.36
C THR A 767 42.99 -28.05 -67.72
N LEU A 768 42.04 -27.53 -66.96
CA LEU A 768 40.62 -27.50 -67.29
C LEU A 768 40.22 -26.06 -67.62
N THR A 769 39.78 -25.81 -68.84
CA THR A 769 39.24 -24.50 -69.22
C THR A 769 37.72 -24.50 -69.03
N ILE A 770 37.22 -23.55 -68.25
CA ILE A 770 35.79 -23.35 -67.98
C ILE A 770 35.37 -22.03 -68.62
N SER A 771 34.41 -22.09 -69.54
CA SER A 771 33.86 -20.91 -70.20
C SER A 771 32.44 -20.66 -69.72
N VAL A 772 32.15 -19.47 -69.18
CA VAL A 772 30.83 -19.06 -68.71
C VAL A 772 30.55 -17.63 -69.13
N GLY A 773 29.30 -17.30 -69.47
CA GLY A 773 28.89 -15.94 -69.78
C GLY A 773 29.02 -15.00 -68.57
N ASP A 774 28.86 -13.70 -68.79
CA ASP A 774 28.97 -12.72 -67.69
C ASP A 774 27.73 -12.75 -66.80
N GLY A 775 27.96 -12.67 -65.49
CA GLY A 775 26.89 -12.50 -64.51
C GLY A 775 26.51 -11.05 -64.26
N LEU A 776 25.76 -10.83 -63.19
CA LEU A 776 25.57 -9.50 -62.63
C LEU A 776 26.90 -8.98 -62.02
N PRO A 777 27.11 -7.66 -61.96
CA PRO A 777 28.32 -7.05 -61.41
C PRO A 777 28.71 -7.61 -60.03
N LYS A 778 30.01 -7.65 -59.73
CA LYS A 778 30.54 -8.14 -58.44
C LYS A 778 30.00 -7.35 -57.23
N SER A 779 29.65 -6.08 -57.44
CA SER A 779 29.00 -5.18 -56.48
C SER A 779 27.49 -5.39 -56.36
N SER A 780 26.90 -6.36 -57.08
CA SER A 780 25.48 -6.65 -56.95
C SER A 780 25.21 -7.27 -55.59
N SER A 781 24.53 -6.52 -54.74
CA SER A 781 23.94 -6.99 -53.49
C SER A 781 22.42 -7.04 -53.64
N GLU A 782 21.76 -7.73 -52.71
CA GLU A 782 20.31 -7.65 -52.60
C GLU A 782 19.95 -6.17 -52.36
N SER A 783 19.37 -5.50 -53.37
CA SER A 783 18.91 -4.13 -53.19
C SER A 783 18.01 -4.14 -51.97
N LYS A 784 18.30 -3.30 -50.97
CA LYS A 784 17.37 -3.00 -49.88
C LYS A 784 16.09 -2.48 -50.54
N ARG A 785 15.19 -3.39 -50.95
CA ARG A 785 13.77 -3.12 -51.01
C ARG A 785 13.44 -2.85 -49.56
N ILE A 786 13.61 -1.59 -49.18
CA ILE A 786 12.77 -0.95 -48.19
C ILE A 786 11.38 -1.23 -48.72
N ILE A 787 10.80 -2.34 -48.25
CA ILE A 787 9.36 -2.51 -48.30
C ILE A 787 8.90 -1.33 -47.44
N LYS A 788 8.61 -0.20 -48.09
CA LYS A 788 7.61 0.74 -47.58
C LYS A 788 6.35 -0.12 -47.52
N VAL A 789 6.21 -0.85 -46.41
CA VAL A 789 4.92 -1.35 -45.97
C VAL A 789 4.10 -0.08 -45.92
N SER A 790 3.10 0.03 -46.80
CA SER A 790 2.22 1.18 -46.80
C SER A 790 1.74 1.36 -45.36
N LEU A 791 1.88 2.59 -44.86
CA LEU A 791 1.51 3.00 -43.51
C LEU A 791 -0.02 2.92 -43.26
N GLN A 792 -0.75 2.13 -44.03
CA GLN A 792 -2.18 1.88 -43.86
C GLN A 792 -2.47 0.59 -43.05
N GLN A 793 -1.53 -0.34 -42.89
CA GLN A 793 -1.72 -1.51 -41.99
C GLN A 793 -1.04 -1.38 -40.62
N THR A 794 -0.21 -0.35 -40.40
CA THR A 794 0.45 -0.07 -39.10
C THR A 794 -0.39 0.76 -38.13
N LEU A 795 -1.60 1.20 -38.52
CA LEU A 795 -2.56 1.82 -37.61
C LEU A 795 -3.15 0.84 -36.57
N SER A 796 -2.99 -0.49 -36.76
CA SER A 796 -3.36 -1.49 -35.76
C SER A 796 -2.28 -1.71 -34.68
N TYR A 797 -0.99 -1.51 -35.00
CA TYR A 797 0.12 -1.82 -34.09
C TYR A 797 0.65 -0.60 -33.30
N ARG A 798 0.47 0.63 -33.80
CA ARG A 798 0.78 1.86 -33.03
C ARG A 798 -0.09 2.01 -31.78
N SER A 799 -1.31 1.46 -31.80
CA SER A 799 -2.21 1.43 -30.64
C SER A 799 -1.70 0.49 -29.55
N MET A 800 -1.06 -0.63 -29.90
CA MET A 800 -0.47 -1.58 -28.94
C MET A 800 0.79 -1.03 -28.26
N PHE A 801 1.64 -0.27 -28.97
CA PHE A 801 2.85 0.32 -28.38
C PHE A 801 2.56 1.55 -27.50
N ARG A 802 1.45 2.29 -27.72
CA ARG A 802 1.00 3.33 -26.77
C ARG A 802 0.55 2.73 -25.43
N CYS A 803 0.09 1.48 -25.38
CA CYS A 803 -0.22 0.80 -24.12
C CYS A 803 1.04 0.48 -23.28
N PHE A 804 2.21 0.34 -23.91
CA PHE A 804 3.45 0.02 -23.17
C PHE A 804 4.00 1.21 -22.36
N ASN A 805 3.72 2.45 -22.77
CA ASN A 805 4.10 3.64 -22.00
C ASN A 805 3.10 4.02 -20.89
N ILE A 806 1.97 3.31 -20.78
CA ILE A 806 0.94 3.55 -19.73
C ILE A 806 1.01 2.49 -18.61
N MET A 807 1.79 1.41 -18.78
CA MET A 807 2.04 0.38 -17.76
C MET A 807 3.43 0.46 -17.11
N ARG A 808 3.91 1.67 -16.79
CA ARG A 808 4.87 1.82 -15.69
C ARG A 808 4.08 1.95 -14.39
N PRO A 809 4.22 1.02 -13.42
CA PRO A 809 3.93 1.34 -12.04
C PRO A 809 4.92 2.44 -11.62
N LYS A 810 4.42 3.58 -11.14
CA LYS A 810 5.21 4.43 -10.25
C LYS A 810 5.29 3.71 -8.90
N ASN A 811 6.15 2.70 -8.79
CA ASN A 811 6.66 2.27 -7.49
C ASN A 811 8.07 2.83 -7.37
N GLY A 812 8.21 3.80 -6.46
CA GLY A 812 9.49 4.07 -5.82
C GLY A 812 9.83 2.95 -4.83
N ASP A 813 10.96 3.14 -4.17
CA ASP A 813 11.52 2.35 -3.08
C ASP A 813 12.41 1.18 -3.51
N SER A 814 13.59 1.56 -3.98
CA SER A 814 14.83 0.85 -3.70
C SER A 814 15.03 0.75 -2.18
N PHE A 815 14.80 -0.43 -1.61
CA PHE A 815 15.38 -0.80 -0.32
C PHE A 815 16.77 -1.39 -0.57
N GLN A 816 17.79 -0.63 -0.19
CA GLN A 816 19.00 -1.15 0.46
C GLN A 816 18.91 -0.81 1.94
#